data_AF-A0AAD4CLT9-F1
#
_entry.id   AF-A0AAD4CLT9-F1
#
_cell.length_a   1.000
_cell.length_b   1.000
_cell.length_c   1.000
_cell.angle_alpha   90.00
_cell.angle_beta   90.00
_cell.angle_gamma   90.00
#
_symmetry.space_group_name_H-M   'P 1'
#
loop_
_entity.id
_entity.type
_entity.pdbx_description
1 polymer ?
#
loop_
_entity_poly.entity_id
_entity_poly.type
_entity_poly.pdbx_seq_one_letter_code
_entity_poly.pdbx_strand_id
1 'polypeptide(L)'
;MVGLASAAGLVGFLSEPDSELRVFALKTLDSQIDLLWTEVVDAVPQIEALYEDESFPERELAALVAAKVYYHLQEYNESMVFALGAGKLFKLDNGGEFEETIIAKCVDTFISLSAAQRPATGDQHANLNTAFPTSGEGATSTSASLTSPITPFSQSALPSKSLLSRQELPGVDATYPGGEDATVSHIETPLVLKRGVQAQLQSVIQRLFEQCFLQKRYRQVIGIAIEAKNLDVLRRTIIRASEDEKKQYGESRRSEELMEYVLDICMGIVQERAFRSEILKLILELLNEIPAPDYFSIAKCVVYLNEHSMASVILRQLVDKGDARSLAVAYQISFDLYDNSTQEFLQKVRQEIAELVPEDNDDKENRPVSDQEEPKDSDPLLEDQSSSEQPKSIGKNDTVKIAPETRSAFKNILDILDGIKSIQLNLEFLYRNNKADIAILNKVRDSLEARNSIFHTAVTLSNAFMHAGTTHDKFFRDNLEWLGKAVNWSKFTATAALGVIHRGNLSQGQKLLQPYLPREHMAGVGGSGSVYSQGGSLYAFGLIYANHGGMAVDLIRKHFKDATEEVVQHGGALGLGVAGMATGDEGIYEDLRAVLYTDSALNGEAVGLAMGLVMLGTGNMRVLEDMIQYAHDTQHEKIVRGLAMGMALIMYGRQEAADELINGLLGDPDPTLRYGGIMTIALAYCGTSSNKAVRKLLHVAVSDVNDDVRRIAVLSLGFILFRKHQSVPRMVELLSESYNPHVRYGAAMALGISCAGTGLDEAIDLLEPMLKDSTDFVRQGALIALAMVLAQQNEAMNPRVSTLRKSMMKMIGDRHEDAMAKFGCAVALGIIDAGGRNCTISLQTQTGNLNMPGIVGAAVFIQYWYWFPLTHFLSLSFAPTAVIGVDQKLEVPFFKFHSNTRPSLFDYPPEQQVKTEEAPEKVKTAVLSTTAQAKRRAQRREKQQRRESMDIDQTPTTPKISDQIPDQMETDDSAVKVEEEAKDGDKESGEVQKKKAEREKVGYELENMSRVLPAQLKYLTFPDPRYEPVKRPTGGVVVVLDNTPEEPRETIEMKASKEVRQAATAAETIQDRLQAAMGAAAGLQTPERGMGHGLGAEGAAGVLTAVDEDEEGGEDAPVPDEFAYETEGEE
;
A
#
# COMPACT_ATOMS: atom_id res chain seq x y z
N MET A 1 65.81 39.47 1.20
CA MET A 1 65.71 38.36 0.22
C MET A 1 65.36 37.11 1.00
N VAL A 2 64.38 36.35 0.52
CA VAL A 2 63.96 35.08 1.13
C VAL A 2 65.04 34.06 0.81
N GLY A 3 65.77 33.59 1.83
CA GLY A 3 66.60 32.40 1.70
C GLY A 3 65.71 31.18 1.86
N LEU A 4 65.81 30.21 0.95
CA LEU A 4 65.24 28.88 1.18
C LEU A 4 65.99 28.28 2.37
N ALA A 5 65.33 28.18 3.52
CA ALA A 5 65.85 27.50 4.69
C ALA A 5 65.63 26.00 4.49
N SER A 6 66.62 25.28 3.97
CA SER A 6 66.56 23.81 3.90
C SER A 6 66.46 23.25 5.33
N ALA A 7 65.56 22.29 5.51
CA ALA A 7 65.34 21.58 6.76
C ALA A 7 66.51 20.65 7.12
N ALA A 8 67.43 20.35 6.20
CA ALA A 8 68.58 19.48 6.43
C ALA A 8 69.40 19.85 7.69
N GLY A 9 69.51 21.15 8.02
CA GLY A 9 70.14 21.60 9.27
C GLY A 9 69.33 21.27 10.53
N LEU A 10 68.01 21.35 10.45
CA LEU A 10 67.08 20.99 11.55
C LEU A 10 67.01 19.47 11.74
N VAL A 11 66.99 18.70 10.64
CA VAL A 11 67.08 17.23 10.65
C VAL A 11 68.41 16.77 11.25
N GLY A 12 69.53 17.45 10.94
CA GLY A 12 70.81 17.22 11.60
C GLY A 12 70.72 17.34 13.13
N PHE A 13 70.04 18.36 13.65
CA PHE A 13 69.83 18.54 15.10
C PHE A 13 68.90 17.50 15.75
N LEU A 14 68.06 16.79 14.98
CA LEU A 14 67.30 15.63 15.51
C LEU A 14 68.22 14.43 15.77
N SER A 15 69.26 14.26 14.95
CA SER A 15 70.21 13.14 15.07
C SER A 15 71.22 13.29 16.22
N GLU A 16 71.50 14.51 16.66
CA GLU A 16 72.35 14.80 17.82
C GLU A 16 71.71 14.25 19.12
N PRO A 17 72.49 13.83 20.14
CA PRO A 17 71.95 13.23 21.37
C PRO A 17 71.45 14.25 22.40
N ASP A 18 71.66 15.56 22.18
CA ASP A 18 71.27 16.61 23.12
C ASP A 18 69.76 16.90 23.08
N SER A 19 69.11 16.78 24.23
CA SER A 19 67.69 17.08 24.41
C SER A 19 67.32 18.54 24.12
N GLU A 20 68.20 19.51 24.41
CA GLU A 20 67.89 20.93 24.17
C GLU A 20 67.90 21.27 22.68
N LEU A 21 68.84 20.69 21.92
CA LEU A 21 68.90 20.83 20.46
C LEU A 21 67.71 20.17 19.77
N ARG A 22 67.30 18.97 20.21
CA ARG A 22 66.09 18.28 19.71
C ARG A 22 64.83 19.10 19.95
N VAL A 23 64.67 19.68 21.14
CA VAL A 23 63.57 20.59 21.48
C VAL A 23 63.55 21.83 20.57
N PHE A 24 64.72 22.45 20.34
CA PHE A 24 64.83 23.60 19.44
C PHE A 24 64.50 23.24 17.97
N ALA A 25 64.97 22.09 17.50
CA ALA A 25 64.66 21.58 16.16
C ALA A 25 63.16 21.36 15.98
N LEU A 26 62.51 20.62 16.88
CA LEU A 26 61.08 20.31 16.82
C LEU A 26 60.20 21.57 16.86
N LYS A 27 60.51 22.56 17.71
CA LYS A 27 59.78 23.85 17.75
C LYS A 27 59.93 24.66 16.47
N THR A 28 61.12 24.63 15.86
CA THR A 28 61.35 25.33 14.59
C THR A 28 60.62 24.65 13.44
N LEU A 29 60.65 23.30 13.40
CA LEU A 29 59.93 22.48 12.44
C LEU A 29 58.42 22.71 12.51
N ASP A 30 57.81 22.69 13.71
CA ASP A 30 56.37 22.95 13.88
C ASP A 30 55.91 24.28 13.26
N SER A 31 56.75 25.31 13.32
CA SER A 31 56.45 26.65 12.78
C SER A 31 56.60 26.78 11.25
N GLN A 32 57.27 25.82 10.59
CA GLN A 32 57.61 25.88 9.15
C GLN A 32 57.20 24.61 8.38
N ILE A 33 56.49 23.68 9.01
CA ILE A 33 56.23 22.35 8.45
C ILE A 33 55.47 22.41 7.12
N ASP A 34 54.54 23.36 6.95
CA ASP A 34 53.76 23.52 5.72
C ASP A 34 54.63 23.93 4.51
N LEU A 35 55.82 24.47 4.76
CA LEU A 35 56.81 24.82 3.73
C LEU A 35 57.92 23.78 3.58
N LEU A 36 58.21 23.01 4.63
CA LEU A 36 59.39 22.15 4.75
C LEU A 36 59.09 20.64 4.78
N TRP A 37 57.82 20.22 4.82
CA TRP A 37 57.44 18.82 4.99
C TRP A 37 58.18 17.86 4.04
N THR A 38 58.38 18.23 2.77
CA THR A 38 59.08 17.41 1.76
C THR A 38 60.51 17.01 2.16
N GLU A 39 61.22 17.82 2.95
CA GLU A 39 62.57 17.50 3.46
C GLU A 39 62.54 16.80 4.83
N VAL A 40 61.37 16.76 5.49
CA VAL A 40 61.16 16.17 6.83
C VAL A 40 60.60 14.74 6.75
N VAL A 41 59.95 14.36 5.63
CA VAL A 41 59.44 12.99 5.37
C VAL A 41 60.51 11.92 5.67
N ASP A 42 61.72 12.08 5.12
CA ASP A 42 62.84 11.13 5.32
C ASP A 42 63.29 11.02 6.80
N ALA A 43 62.94 12.00 7.64
CA ALA A 43 63.28 12.06 9.05
C ALA A 43 62.15 11.58 9.99
N VAL A 44 60.96 11.25 9.47
CA VAL A 44 59.80 10.82 10.28
C VAL A 44 60.14 9.68 11.25
N PRO A 45 60.85 8.60 10.86
CA PRO A 45 61.20 7.52 11.81
C PRO A 45 62.06 7.97 13.00
N GLN A 46 62.81 9.07 12.86
CA GLN A 46 63.56 9.66 13.97
C GLN A 46 62.63 10.43 14.91
N ILE A 47 61.62 11.12 14.37
CA ILE A 47 60.60 11.83 15.15
C ILE A 47 59.69 10.83 15.88
N GLU A 48 59.36 9.69 15.25
CA GLU A 48 58.66 8.57 15.89
C GLU A 48 59.47 8.00 17.06
N ALA A 49 60.77 7.73 16.87
CA ALA A 49 61.63 7.25 17.96
C ALA A 49 61.72 8.24 19.14
N LEU A 50 61.71 9.55 18.87
CA LEU A 50 61.59 10.59 19.92
C LEU A 50 60.22 10.63 20.59
N TYR A 51 59.16 10.18 19.90
CA TYR A 51 57.84 9.98 20.48
C TYR A 51 57.72 8.68 21.27
N GLU A 52 58.47 7.62 20.94
CA GLU A 52 58.47 6.37 21.71
C GLU A 52 59.30 6.45 23.01
N ASP A 53 60.30 7.32 23.06
CA ASP A 53 61.14 7.55 24.25
C ASP A 53 60.37 8.23 25.41
N GLU A 54 60.09 7.47 26.48
CA GLU A 54 59.42 7.97 27.68
C GLU A 54 60.28 8.93 28.52
N SER A 55 61.60 9.02 28.26
CA SER A 55 62.51 9.93 28.96
C SER A 55 62.56 11.33 28.36
N PHE A 56 61.98 11.54 27.17
CA PHE A 56 62.07 12.81 26.44
C PHE A 56 61.05 13.88 26.94
N PRO A 57 61.48 15.10 27.32
CA PRO A 57 60.58 16.09 27.94
C PRO A 57 59.46 16.64 27.06
N GLU A 58 59.67 16.77 25.74
CA GLU A 58 58.70 17.36 24.80
C GLU A 58 58.13 16.33 23.82
N ARG A 59 57.88 15.11 24.31
CA ARG A 59 57.23 14.00 23.58
C ARG A 59 55.95 14.42 22.86
N GLU A 60 55.10 15.22 23.50
CA GLU A 60 53.86 15.75 22.91
C GLU A 60 54.12 16.56 21.62
N LEU A 61 55.26 17.27 21.55
CA LEU A 61 55.61 18.15 20.43
C LEU A 61 56.22 17.36 19.25
N ALA A 62 56.99 16.31 19.54
CA ALA A 62 57.41 15.34 18.52
C ALA A 62 56.20 14.70 17.82
N ALA A 63 55.19 14.30 18.60
CA ALA A 63 53.94 13.73 18.07
C ALA A 63 53.18 14.74 17.19
N LEU A 64 53.10 16.02 17.57
CA LEU A 64 52.45 17.06 16.77
C LEU A 64 53.16 17.28 15.42
N VAL A 65 54.50 17.31 15.42
CA VAL A 65 55.30 17.47 14.19
C VAL A 65 55.11 16.25 13.27
N ALA A 66 55.20 15.02 13.80
CA ALA A 66 54.91 13.80 13.03
C ALA A 66 53.51 13.85 12.41
N ALA A 67 52.49 14.20 13.21
CA ALA A 67 51.11 14.30 12.75
C ALA A 67 50.94 15.25 11.56
N LYS A 68 51.59 16.42 11.58
CA LYS A 68 51.55 17.39 10.48
C LYS A 68 52.28 16.89 9.22
N VAL A 69 53.38 16.14 9.35
CA VAL A 69 54.04 15.51 8.19
C VAL A 69 53.15 14.44 7.57
N TYR A 70 52.55 13.56 8.38
CA TYR A 70 51.61 12.55 7.91
C TYR A 70 50.33 13.13 7.27
N TYR A 71 49.87 14.30 7.74
CA TYR A 71 48.78 15.03 7.09
C TYR A 71 49.15 15.48 5.66
N HIS A 72 50.36 16.03 5.47
CA HIS A 72 50.85 16.42 4.13
C HIS A 72 51.14 15.21 3.22
N LEU A 73 51.50 14.05 3.80
CA LEU A 73 51.58 12.75 3.12
C LEU A 73 50.20 12.13 2.77
N GLN A 74 49.10 12.71 3.26
CA GLN A 74 47.72 12.20 3.14
C GLN A 74 47.45 10.89 3.90
N GLU A 75 48.36 10.47 4.78
CA GLU A 75 48.24 9.30 5.65
C GLU A 75 47.49 9.66 6.95
N TYR A 76 46.22 10.06 6.78
CA TYR A 76 45.39 10.61 7.85
C TYR A 76 45.19 9.67 9.05
N ASN A 77 45.29 8.35 8.86
CA ASN A 77 45.18 7.36 9.94
C ASN A 77 46.36 7.49 10.93
N GLU A 78 47.58 7.61 10.43
CA GLU A 78 48.79 7.73 11.25
C GLU A 78 48.89 9.13 11.83
N SER A 79 48.61 10.15 11.01
CA SER A 79 48.45 11.55 11.45
C SER A 79 47.54 11.69 12.67
N MET A 80 46.38 11.02 12.66
CA MET A 80 45.43 11.01 13.78
C MET A 80 46.02 10.34 15.04
N VAL A 81 46.71 9.20 14.92
CA VAL A 81 47.32 8.51 16.07
C VAL A 81 48.35 9.39 16.75
N PHE A 82 49.21 10.06 15.99
CA PHE A 82 50.20 10.99 16.53
C PHE A 82 49.57 12.30 17.07
N ALA A 83 48.50 12.82 16.44
CA ALA A 83 47.78 13.98 16.94
C ALA A 83 47.06 13.71 18.28
N LEU A 84 46.46 12.53 18.44
CA LEU A 84 45.92 12.08 19.73
C LEU A 84 47.05 11.89 20.77
N GLY A 85 48.21 11.39 20.33
CA GLY A 85 49.43 11.30 21.11
C GLY A 85 49.99 12.65 21.58
N ALA A 86 49.74 13.74 20.86
CA ALA A 86 50.13 15.11 21.21
C ALA A 86 49.28 15.74 22.33
N GLY A 87 48.14 15.14 22.67
CA GLY A 87 47.35 15.46 23.87
C GLY A 87 46.97 16.94 24.02
N LYS A 88 47.71 17.68 24.86
CA LYS A 88 47.41 19.07 25.21
C LYS A 88 47.83 20.09 24.16
N LEU A 89 48.79 19.74 23.30
CA LEU A 89 49.24 20.61 22.22
C LEU A 89 48.24 20.66 21.06
N PHE A 90 47.47 19.59 20.86
CA PHE A 90 46.37 19.55 19.90
C PHE A 90 45.16 20.36 20.42
N LYS A 91 44.92 21.54 19.86
CA LYS A 91 43.88 22.48 20.29
C LYS A 91 42.71 22.51 19.31
N LEU A 92 41.59 21.93 19.73
CA LEU A 92 40.31 21.93 19.01
C LEU A 92 39.73 23.33 18.72
N ASP A 93 40.21 24.36 19.42
CA ASP A 93 39.69 25.74 19.33
C ASP A 93 40.37 26.57 18.22
N ASN A 94 41.40 26.04 17.56
CA ASN A 94 42.02 26.62 16.37
C ASN A 94 41.33 26.08 15.11
N GLY A 95 40.63 26.94 14.36
CA GLY A 95 40.03 26.58 13.07
C GLY A 95 41.05 26.57 11.93
N GLY A 96 42.01 25.65 11.98
CA GLY A 96 42.96 25.37 10.90
C GLY A 96 42.53 24.15 10.08
N GLU A 97 42.96 24.08 8.81
CA GLU A 97 42.63 22.99 7.89
C GLU A 97 43.11 21.61 8.41
N PHE A 98 44.26 21.61 9.09
CA PHE A 98 44.83 20.45 9.77
C PHE A 98 43.94 19.96 10.92
N GLU A 99 43.57 20.85 11.85
CA GLU A 99 42.71 20.52 12.98
C GLU A 99 41.33 20.05 12.53
N GLU A 100 40.67 20.73 11.58
CA GLU A 100 39.35 20.34 11.07
C GLU A 100 39.38 18.95 10.41
N THR A 101 40.41 18.66 9.60
CA THR A 101 40.54 17.36 8.92
C THR A 101 40.79 16.21 9.92
N ILE A 102 41.64 16.44 10.93
CA ILE A 102 41.90 15.44 11.97
C ILE A 102 40.69 15.24 12.89
N ILE A 103 39.94 16.30 13.20
CA ILE A 103 38.68 16.18 13.97
C ILE A 103 37.65 15.35 13.20
N ALA A 104 37.49 15.60 11.89
CA ALA A 104 36.62 14.77 11.04
C ALA A 104 37.06 13.30 11.08
N LYS A 105 38.36 13.02 10.91
CA LYS A 105 38.90 11.66 10.97
C LYS A 105 38.76 11.00 12.35
N CYS A 106 38.87 11.76 13.43
CA CYS A 106 38.59 11.29 14.79
C CYS A 106 37.13 10.87 14.96
N VAL A 107 36.18 11.63 14.39
CA VAL A 107 34.74 11.30 14.43
C VAL A 107 34.46 10.04 13.60
N ASP A 108 34.97 9.94 12.37
CA ASP A 108 34.80 8.75 11.51
C ASP A 108 35.36 7.46 12.13
N THR A 109 36.55 7.55 12.73
CA THR A 109 37.19 6.41 13.40
C THR A 109 36.46 6.02 14.68
N PHE A 110 35.94 6.98 15.45
CA PHE A 110 35.08 6.67 16.59
C PHE A 110 33.75 6.03 16.20
N ILE A 111 33.11 6.50 15.13
CA ILE A 111 31.87 5.92 14.59
C ILE A 111 32.13 4.46 14.21
N SER A 112 33.16 4.19 13.41
CA SER A 112 33.50 2.83 12.97
C SER A 112 33.94 1.91 14.11
N LEU A 113 34.74 2.38 15.06
CA LEU A 113 35.11 1.60 16.26
C LEU A 113 33.90 1.27 17.13
N SER A 114 33.02 2.24 17.38
CA SER A 114 31.83 2.05 18.24
C SER A 114 30.81 1.13 17.57
N ALA A 115 30.64 1.26 16.25
CA ALA A 115 29.81 0.36 15.45
C ALA A 115 30.36 -1.07 15.40
N ALA A 116 31.69 -1.26 15.38
CA ALA A 116 32.33 -2.57 15.39
C ALA A 116 32.40 -3.23 16.78
N GLN A 117 32.48 -2.44 17.87
CA GLN A 117 32.45 -2.96 19.24
C GLN A 117 31.09 -3.51 19.65
N ARG A 118 30.01 -3.13 18.97
CA ARG A 118 28.68 -3.70 19.14
C ARG A 118 28.55 -4.90 18.18
N PRO A 119 28.75 -6.16 18.63
CA PRO A 119 28.38 -7.29 17.80
C PRO A 119 26.89 -7.18 17.48
N ALA A 120 26.49 -7.61 16.28
CA ALA A 120 25.09 -7.71 15.93
C ALA A 120 24.43 -8.75 16.85
N THR A 121 23.85 -8.29 17.97
CA THR A 121 22.98 -9.08 18.84
C THR A 121 21.63 -9.24 18.17
N GLY A 122 21.62 -9.95 17.04
CA GLY A 122 20.42 -10.58 16.53
C GLY A 122 20.05 -11.76 17.43
N ASP A 123 18.76 -12.09 17.46
CA ASP A 123 18.31 -13.38 17.94
C ASP A 123 19.11 -14.50 17.26
N GLN A 124 19.31 -15.63 17.98
CA GLN A 124 20.12 -16.76 17.52
C GLN A 124 19.82 -17.09 16.04
N HIS A 125 20.85 -17.08 15.18
CA HIS A 125 20.72 -17.49 13.79
C HIS A 125 20.09 -18.89 13.73
N ALA A 126 18.82 -18.92 13.28
CA ALA A 126 17.92 -20.01 13.57
C ALA A 126 17.94 -21.03 12.44
N ASN A 127 18.92 -21.94 12.50
CA ASN A 127 19.24 -22.94 11.47
C ASN A 127 18.00 -23.63 10.85
N LEU A 128 17.55 -23.12 9.70
CA LEU A 128 16.67 -23.79 8.73
C LEU A 128 17.46 -24.73 7.81
N ASN A 129 18.78 -24.83 8.00
CA ASN A 129 19.71 -25.71 7.28
C ASN A 129 19.30 -27.20 7.19
N THR A 130 18.31 -27.67 7.97
CA THR A 130 17.76 -29.03 7.88
C THR A 130 16.52 -29.16 7.00
N ALA A 131 15.86 -28.05 6.64
CA ALA A 131 14.63 -28.05 5.83
C ALA A 131 14.91 -28.03 4.32
N PHE A 132 16.06 -27.49 3.90
CA PHE A 132 16.49 -27.48 2.51
C PHE A 132 17.40 -28.68 2.21
N PRO A 133 17.22 -29.37 1.06
CA PRO A 133 18.13 -30.44 0.65
C PRO A 133 19.53 -29.87 0.39
N THR A 134 20.49 -30.16 1.27
CA THR A 134 21.86 -29.67 1.16
C THR A 134 22.49 -30.12 -0.16
N SER A 135 22.83 -29.17 -1.04
CA SER A 135 23.64 -29.36 -2.24
C SER A 135 25.13 -29.56 -1.88
N GLY A 136 25.38 -30.56 -1.02
CA GLY A 136 26.71 -30.91 -0.55
C GLY A 136 27.26 -32.14 -1.26
N GLU A 137 28.29 -31.95 -2.09
CA GLU A 137 29.37 -32.94 -2.17
C GLU A 137 30.69 -32.30 -2.62
N GLY A 138 31.43 -31.82 -1.63
CA GLY A 138 32.83 -31.38 -1.74
C GLY A 138 33.75 -32.26 -0.90
N ALA A 139 33.79 -33.58 -1.13
CA ALA A 139 34.71 -34.50 -0.46
C ALA A 139 35.03 -35.76 -1.29
N THR A 140 36.13 -35.68 -2.06
CA THR A 140 37.03 -36.78 -2.47
C THR A 140 36.58 -38.25 -2.29
N SER A 141 36.43 -38.98 -3.41
CA SER A 141 36.75 -40.42 -3.43
C SER A 141 37.44 -40.83 -4.75
N THR A 142 38.66 -41.35 -4.63
CA THR A 142 39.52 -41.77 -5.74
C THR A 142 39.46 -43.27 -5.98
N SER A 143 38.43 -43.76 -6.68
CA SER A 143 38.44 -45.13 -7.24
C SER A 143 37.34 -45.37 -8.27
N ALA A 144 37.58 -46.34 -9.17
CA ALA A 144 36.61 -46.93 -10.10
C ALA A 144 36.23 -46.11 -11.37
N SER A 145 37.23 -45.54 -12.04
CA SER A 145 37.22 -45.62 -13.50
C SER A 145 37.49 -47.06 -13.93
N LEU A 146 36.49 -47.76 -14.49
CA LEU A 146 36.65 -48.87 -15.46
C LEU A 146 35.28 -49.35 -16.01
N THR A 147 35.25 -49.61 -17.32
CA THR A 147 34.20 -50.31 -18.09
C THR A 147 32.82 -49.64 -18.28
N SER A 148 32.69 -48.87 -19.38
CA SER A 148 31.61 -49.09 -20.34
C SER A 148 32.19 -49.04 -21.78
N PRO A 149 31.79 -49.94 -22.71
CA PRO A 149 32.40 -50.01 -24.04
C PRO A 149 31.52 -49.41 -25.16
N ILE A 150 32.16 -48.67 -26.09
CA ILE A 150 31.95 -48.74 -27.57
C ILE A 150 30.54 -48.25 -28.06
N THR A 151 30.32 -47.20 -28.87
CA THR A 151 31.01 -46.67 -30.10
C THR A 151 30.50 -45.23 -30.46
N PRO A 152 31.06 -44.52 -31.48
CA PRO A 152 31.16 -43.04 -31.49
C PRO A 152 30.44 -42.30 -32.66
N PHE A 153 30.92 -41.08 -32.98
CA PHE A 153 30.46 -40.04 -33.95
C PHE A 153 29.34 -39.12 -33.41
N SER A 154 29.41 -37.78 -33.46
CA SER A 154 30.39 -36.84 -34.04
C SER A 154 30.60 -35.61 -33.13
N GLN A 155 31.72 -34.88 -33.30
CA GLN A 155 32.09 -33.71 -32.50
C GLN A 155 31.53 -32.39 -33.08
N SER A 156 31.00 -31.53 -32.21
CA SER A 156 31.16 -30.07 -32.31
C SER A 156 31.11 -29.47 -30.89
N ALA A 157 32.27 -29.06 -30.38
CA ALA A 157 32.40 -28.56 -29.01
C ALA A 157 31.93 -27.09 -28.91
N LEU A 158 30.99 -26.82 -28.00
CA LEU A 158 30.72 -25.47 -27.51
C LEU A 158 31.59 -25.19 -26.27
N PRO A 159 32.16 -23.98 -26.11
CA PRO A 159 33.15 -23.71 -25.08
C PRO A 159 32.55 -23.64 -23.67
N SER A 160 33.33 -24.08 -22.69
CA SER A 160 32.98 -24.09 -21.27
C SER A 160 32.86 -22.68 -20.68
N LYS A 161 31.82 -22.52 -19.86
CA LYS A 161 31.42 -21.34 -19.08
C LYS A 161 32.56 -20.48 -18.50
N SER A 162 32.35 -19.17 -18.62
CA SER A 162 33.01 -18.01 -18.02
C SER A 162 33.90 -18.23 -16.78
N LEU A 163 35.09 -17.63 -16.81
CA LEU A 163 36.15 -17.63 -15.79
C LEU A 163 35.85 -16.70 -14.58
N LEU A 164 34.63 -16.73 -14.03
CA LEU A 164 34.21 -15.80 -12.96
C LEU A 164 33.75 -16.44 -11.64
N SER A 165 34.01 -17.73 -11.44
CA SER A 165 33.84 -18.40 -10.14
C SER A 165 35.15 -19.05 -9.72
N ARG A 166 35.98 -18.30 -8.97
CA ARG A 166 37.17 -18.86 -8.33
C ARG A 166 36.94 -18.96 -6.83
N GLN A 167 37.10 -20.18 -6.35
CA GLN A 167 36.89 -20.64 -4.99
C GLN A 167 37.92 -20.01 -4.04
N GLU A 168 37.47 -19.44 -2.93
CA GLU A 168 38.34 -18.92 -1.87
C GLU A 168 38.96 -20.07 -1.06
N LEU A 169 40.25 -19.92 -0.67
CA LEU A 169 40.94 -20.42 0.54
C LEU A 169 42.48 -20.19 0.39
N PRO A 170 43.29 -20.14 1.48
CA PRO A 170 43.97 -18.88 1.82
C PRO A 170 45.51 -18.94 1.84
N GLY A 171 46.16 -17.77 1.82
CA GLY A 171 47.55 -17.63 2.31
C GLY A 171 48.44 -16.53 1.68
N VAL A 172 48.59 -15.41 2.40
CA VAL A 172 49.85 -14.71 2.77
C VAL A 172 50.89 -14.28 1.69
N ASP A 173 51.26 -12.99 1.80
CA ASP A 173 52.48 -12.26 1.37
C ASP A 173 52.74 -11.80 -0.09
N ALA A 174 52.57 -10.48 -0.25
CA ALA A 174 53.54 -9.49 -0.76
C ALA A 174 54.14 -9.62 -2.19
N THR A 175 53.68 -8.76 -3.11
CA THR A 175 54.45 -7.61 -3.67
C THR A 175 53.60 -6.81 -4.69
N TYR A 176 53.46 -5.49 -4.49
CA TYR A 176 52.85 -4.53 -5.43
C TYR A 176 53.80 -4.22 -6.63
N PRO A 177 53.38 -3.54 -7.73
CA PRO A 177 52.13 -2.76 -7.92
C PRO A 177 51.36 -2.94 -9.26
N GLY A 178 50.08 -2.51 -9.27
CA GLY A 178 49.47 -1.86 -10.45
C GLY A 178 48.04 -2.25 -10.83
N GLY A 179 47.09 -1.31 -10.69
CA GLY A 179 45.96 -1.16 -11.62
C GLY A 179 44.57 -1.68 -11.19
N GLU A 180 43.82 -0.80 -10.52
CA GLU A 180 42.37 -0.56 -10.71
C GLU A 180 41.37 -1.74 -10.75
N ASP A 181 40.55 -1.85 -9.69
CA ASP A 181 39.11 -2.09 -9.86
C ASP A 181 38.31 -1.47 -8.70
N ALA A 182 37.31 -0.63 -9.02
CA ALA A 182 36.67 0.26 -8.06
C ALA A 182 35.23 -0.17 -7.73
N THR A 183 35.07 -1.13 -6.80
CA THR A 183 33.76 -1.42 -6.20
C THR A 183 33.86 -1.59 -4.68
N VAL A 184 33.01 -0.84 -3.97
CA VAL A 184 32.90 -0.77 -2.49
C VAL A 184 34.18 -0.28 -1.80
N SER A 185 34.03 0.84 -1.07
CA SER A 185 34.99 1.26 -0.06
C SER A 185 35.01 0.22 1.07
N HIS A 186 35.84 -0.81 0.93
CA HIS A 186 36.38 -1.51 2.07
C HIS A 186 37.09 -0.47 2.94
N ILE A 187 36.45 -0.08 4.05
CA ILE A 187 37.17 0.58 5.13
C ILE A 187 38.14 -0.49 5.65
N GLU A 188 39.40 -0.35 5.26
CA GLU A 188 40.49 -1.13 5.80
C GLU A 188 40.43 -1.02 7.33
N THR A 189 40.05 -2.12 7.97
CA THR A 189 39.98 -2.22 9.44
C THR A 189 41.07 -3.14 9.97
N PRO A 190 42.36 -2.70 9.96
CA PRO A 190 43.39 -3.23 10.82
C PRO A 190 43.75 -2.26 11.97
N LEU A 191 42.80 -1.43 12.43
CA LEU A 191 43.03 -0.53 13.58
C LEU A 191 42.66 -1.19 14.91
N VAL A 192 43.48 -2.14 15.35
CA VAL A 192 43.64 -2.45 16.78
C VAL A 192 44.41 -1.29 17.43
N LEU A 193 43.72 -0.15 17.59
CA LEU A 193 44.25 1.00 18.30
C LEU A 193 44.65 0.58 19.71
N LYS A 194 45.89 0.91 20.10
CA LYS A 194 46.38 0.69 21.48
C LYS A 194 45.36 1.33 22.44
N ARG A 195 44.92 0.62 23.49
CA ARG A 195 43.84 1.05 24.42
C ARG A 195 44.01 2.50 24.95
N GLY A 196 45.24 2.99 25.09
CA GLY A 196 45.51 4.38 25.46
C GLY A 196 45.05 5.42 24.42
N VAL A 197 45.24 5.15 23.12
CA VAL A 197 44.82 6.05 22.03
C VAL A 197 43.29 6.08 21.93
N GLN A 198 42.61 4.95 22.18
CA GLN A 198 41.15 4.90 22.25
C GLN A 198 40.59 5.77 23.39
N ALA A 199 41.24 5.79 24.55
CA ALA A 199 40.85 6.67 25.66
C ALA A 199 41.07 8.17 25.34
N GLN A 200 42.17 8.50 24.65
CA GLN A 200 42.43 9.86 24.16
C GLN A 200 41.36 10.30 23.14
N LEU A 201 41.04 9.45 22.15
CA LEU A 201 39.98 9.68 21.17
C LEU A 201 38.63 9.96 21.84
N GLN A 202 38.25 9.13 22.82
CA GLN A 202 37.01 9.32 23.59
C GLN A 202 37.00 10.63 24.39
N SER A 203 38.16 11.08 24.92
CA SER A 203 38.27 12.36 25.62
C SER A 203 38.12 13.57 24.70
N VAL A 204 38.69 13.52 23.48
CA VAL A 204 38.55 14.55 22.46
C VAL A 204 37.09 14.69 22.04
N ILE A 205 36.41 13.56 21.81
CA ILE A 205 35.01 13.53 21.39
C ILE A 205 34.07 13.98 22.52
N GLN A 206 34.36 13.61 23.78
CA GLN A 206 33.60 14.16 24.90
C GLN A 206 33.73 15.69 24.99
N ARG A 207 34.94 16.25 24.81
CA ARG A 207 35.13 17.71 24.78
C ARG A 207 34.40 18.36 23.61
N LEU A 208 34.37 17.71 22.43
CA LEU A 208 33.60 18.17 21.27
C LEU A 208 32.08 18.17 21.57
N PHE A 209 31.56 17.12 22.20
CA PHE A 209 30.15 17.07 22.62
C PHE A 209 29.82 18.15 23.66
N GLU A 210 30.71 18.40 24.63
CA GLU A 210 30.54 19.49 25.60
C GLU A 210 30.50 20.87 24.92
N GLN A 211 31.32 21.11 23.89
CA GLN A 211 31.23 22.31 23.07
C GLN A 211 29.91 22.40 22.29
N CYS A 212 29.43 21.30 21.71
CA CYS A 212 28.12 21.26 21.05
C CYS A 212 26.96 21.52 22.02
N PHE A 213 27.02 21.02 23.26
CA PHE A 213 26.02 21.30 24.30
C PHE A 213 26.04 22.78 24.72
N LEU A 214 27.21 23.39 24.90
CA LEU A 214 27.34 24.83 25.17
C LEU A 214 26.76 25.68 24.02
N GLN A 215 26.93 25.26 22.77
CA GLN A 215 26.33 25.88 21.58
C GLN A 215 24.86 25.51 21.35
N LYS A 216 24.26 24.64 22.18
CA LYS A 216 22.89 24.11 22.06
C LYS A 216 22.60 23.38 20.74
N ARG A 217 23.64 22.79 20.15
CA ARG A 217 23.62 22.04 18.88
C ARG A 217 23.37 20.54 19.14
N TYR A 218 22.20 20.23 19.71
CA TYR A 218 21.85 18.87 20.13
C TYR A 218 21.61 17.90 18.96
N ARG A 219 21.04 18.38 17.85
CA ARG A 219 20.73 17.53 16.67
C ARG A 219 21.99 16.88 16.07
N GLN A 220 23.11 17.59 16.07
CA GLN A 220 24.40 17.12 15.59
C GLN A 220 24.95 15.97 16.46
N VAL A 221 24.90 16.12 17.79
CA VAL A 221 25.36 15.08 18.73
C VAL A 221 24.48 13.83 18.63
N ILE A 222 23.17 14.01 18.44
CA ILE A 222 22.22 12.90 18.19
C ILE A 222 22.58 12.14 16.90
N GLY A 223 22.89 12.84 15.80
CA GLY A 223 23.34 12.21 14.55
C GLY A 223 24.58 11.34 14.76
N ILE A 224 25.62 11.90 15.36
CA ILE A 224 26.88 11.18 15.65
C ILE A 224 26.63 9.99 16.60
N ALA A 225 25.77 10.14 17.61
CA ALA A 225 25.44 9.06 18.55
C ALA A 225 24.70 7.88 17.89
N ILE A 226 23.83 8.17 16.92
CA ILE A 226 23.10 7.16 16.15
C ILE A 226 24.03 6.45 15.16
N GLU A 227 24.90 7.20 14.46
CA GLU A 227 25.92 6.63 13.57
C GLU A 227 26.93 5.75 14.32
N ALA A 228 27.42 6.21 15.47
CA ALA A 228 28.32 5.46 16.36
C ALA A 228 27.62 4.33 17.14
N LYS A 229 26.32 4.08 16.91
CA LYS A 229 25.49 3.08 17.61
C LYS A 229 25.56 3.15 19.15
N ASN A 230 25.71 4.34 19.72
CA ASN A 230 25.96 4.55 21.15
C ASN A 230 24.76 5.15 21.89
N LEU A 231 24.03 4.29 22.59
CA LEU A 231 22.81 4.63 23.35
C LEU A 231 23.09 5.52 24.58
N ASP A 232 24.27 5.38 25.22
CA ASP A 232 24.60 6.16 26.42
C ASP A 232 24.79 7.65 26.10
N VAL A 233 25.39 7.93 24.94
CA VAL A 233 25.53 9.31 24.43
C VAL A 233 24.15 9.87 24.09
N LEU A 234 23.30 9.10 23.41
CA LEU A 234 21.93 9.51 23.07
C LEU A 234 21.10 9.82 24.33
N ARG A 235 21.09 8.92 25.33
CA ARG A 235 20.40 9.13 26.62
C ARG A 235 20.88 10.39 27.32
N ARG A 236 22.20 10.58 27.42
CA ARG A 236 22.83 11.74 28.05
C ARG A 236 22.45 13.05 27.35
N THR A 237 22.43 13.06 26.01
CA THR A 237 22.03 14.24 25.24
C THR A 237 20.57 14.64 25.47
N ILE A 238 19.64 13.67 25.50
CA ILE A 238 18.21 13.95 25.71
C ILE A 238 17.95 14.46 27.14
N ILE A 239 18.53 13.80 28.16
CA ILE A 239 18.41 14.25 29.56
C ILE A 239 18.97 15.68 29.70
N ARG A 240 20.13 15.96 29.09
CA ARG A 240 20.73 17.30 29.20
C ARG A 240 19.93 18.38 28.49
N ALA A 241 19.33 18.08 27.34
CA ALA A 241 18.41 18.99 26.69
C ALA A 241 17.20 19.33 27.60
N SER A 242 16.60 18.33 28.27
CA SER A 242 15.52 18.54 29.23
C SER A 242 15.96 19.39 30.45
N GLU A 243 17.14 19.16 31.00
CA GLU A 243 17.69 19.95 32.11
C GLU A 243 17.93 21.42 31.76
N ASP A 244 18.44 21.70 30.56
CA ASP A 244 18.74 23.06 30.14
C ASP A 244 17.49 23.81 29.64
N GLU A 245 16.44 23.10 29.20
CA GLU A 245 15.11 23.66 28.95
C GLU A 245 14.41 24.09 30.25
N LYS A 246 14.40 23.22 31.28
CA LYS A 246 13.86 23.52 32.63
C LYS A 246 14.44 24.80 33.26
N LYS A 247 15.62 25.25 32.82
CA LYS A 247 16.29 26.47 33.28
C LYS A 247 15.96 27.74 32.47
N GLN A 248 15.41 27.62 31.25
CA GLN A 248 15.21 28.76 30.36
C GLN A 248 13.75 29.19 30.19
N TYR A 249 12.83 28.24 29.97
CA TYR A 249 11.41 28.52 29.72
C TYR A 249 10.57 27.39 30.30
N GLY A 250 9.49 27.72 31.01
CA GLY A 250 8.60 26.73 31.65
C GLY A 250 7.67 25.97 30.69
N GLU A 251 8.01 25.83 29.40
CA GLU A 251 7.21 25.14 28.38
C GLU A 251 8.08 24.19 27.53
N SER A 252 7.57 22.98 27.26
CA SER A 252 8.34 21.80 26.82
C SER A 252 8.56 21.64 25.30
N ARG A 253 8.36 22.70 24.49
CA ARG A 253 8.24 22.56 23.03
C ARG A 253 9.50 22.09 22.27
N ARG A 254 10.71 22.34 22.79
CA ARG A 254 11.96 22.01 22.08
C ARG A 254 12.43 20.58 22.31
N SER A 255 12.18 20.01 23.48
CA SER A 255 12.38 18.59 23.76
C SER A 255 11.39 17.74 22.95
N GLU A 256 10.15 18.19 22.78
CA GLU A 256 9.17 17.59 21.83
C GLU A 256 9.73 17.55 20.40
N GLU A 257 10.18 18.69 19.84
CA GLU A 257 10.82 18.76 18.51
C GLU A 257 12.08 17.88 18.38
N LEU A 258 12.85 17.70 19.47
CA LEU A 258 14.02 16.83 19.50
C LEU A 258 13.64 15.35 19.53
N MET A 259 12.59 14.97 20.26
CA MET A 259 12.10 13.59 20.29
C MET A 259 11.44 13.20 18.96
N GLU A 260 10.66 14.09 18.34
CA GLU A 260 10.13 13.90 16.98
C GLU A 260 11.27 13.70 15.97
N TYR A 261 12.33 14.51 16.03
CA TYR A 261 13.52 14.36 15.19
C TYR A 261 14.26 13.03 15.40
N VAL A 262 14.42 12.57 16.66
CA VAL A 262 15.02 11.25 16.94
C VAL A 262 14.15 10.13 16.39
N LEU A 263 12.82 10.20 16.56
CA LEU A 263 11.88 9.22 16.02
C LEU A 263 11.92 9.17 14.48
N ASP A 264 11.96 10.32 13.81
CA ASP A 264 12.08 10.39 12.35
C ASP A 264 13.39 9.76 11.84
N ILE A 265 14.52 10.01 12.51
CA ILE A 265 15.80 9.35 12.19
C ILE A 265 15.71 7.84 12.43
N CYS A 266 15.16 7.44 13.57
CA CYS A 266 14.99 6.04 13.97
C CYS A 266 14.11 5.27 12.97
N MET A 267 13.11 5.92 12.38
CA MET A 267 12.20 5.30 11.41
C MET A 267 12.64 5.42 9.94
N GLY A 268 13.45 6.43 9.60
CA GLY A 268 13.83 6.75 8.21
C GLY A 268 15.28 6.41 7.81
N ILE A 269 16.22 6.37 8.76
CA ILE A 269 17.66 6.19 8.52
C ILE A 269 18.18 4.86 9.08
N VAL A 270 17.76 4.48 10.29
CA VAL A 270 18.25 3.25 10.94
C VAL A 270 17.71 2.00 10.24
N GLN A 271 18.59 1.26 9.56
CA GLN A 271 18.24 0.04 8.83
C GLN A 271 18.18 -1.21 9.72
N GLU A 272 19.06 -1.31 10.73
CA GLU A 272 19.14 -2.47 11.63
C GLU A 272 17.97 -2.50 12.62
N ARG A 273 17.17 -3.57 12.57
CA ARG A 273 16.01 -3.74 13.45
C ARG A 273 16.38 -3.76 14.93
N ALA A 274 17.43 -4.48 15.30
CA ALA A 274 17.84 -4.64 16.70
C ALA A 274 18.17 -3.28 17.33
N PHE A 275 19.07 -2.51 16.71
CA PHE A 275 19.45 -1.18 17.17
C PHE A 275 18.27 -0.19 17.17
N ARG A 276 17.38 -0.26 16.16
CA ARG A 276 16.15 0.53 16.12
C ARG A 276 15.23 0.22 17.31
N SER A 277 15.07 -1.06 17.66
CA SER A 277 14.29 -1.48 18.83
C SER A 277 14.92 -1.02 20.14
N GLU A 278 16.24 -1.05 20.27
CA GLU A 278 16.92 -0.51 21.46
C GLU A 278 16.74 1.01 21.61
N ILE A 279 16.85 1.78 20.51
CA ILE A 279 16.56 3.22 20.52
C ILE A 279 15.11 3.49 20.95
N LEU A 280 14.14 2.75 20.41
CA LEU A 280 12.73 2.92 20.76
C LEU A 280 12.44 2.59 22.23
N LYS A 281 13.10 1.58 22.81
CA LYS A 281 13.01 1.29 24.26
C LYS A 281 13.57 2.44 25.09
N LEU A 282 14.73 2.96 24.72
CA LEU A 282 15.33 4.12 25.39
C LEU A 282 14.43 5.36 25.33
N ILE A 283 13.80 5.63 24.18
CA ILE A 283 12.84 6.72 24.03
C ILE A 283 11.61 6.50 24.91
N LEU A 284 11.09 5.27 24.99
CA LEU A 284 9.95 4.93 25.84
C LEU A 284 10.25 5.10 27.33
N GLU A 285 11.43 4.69 27.79
CA GLU A 285 11.90 4.96 29.16
C GLU A 285 11.95 6.47 29.44
N LEU A 286 12.58 7.25 28.55
CA LEU A 286 12.70 8.70 28.69
C LEU A 286 11.36 9.43 28.65
N LEU A 287 10.40 8.98 27.82
CA LEU A 287 9.05 9.54 27.76
C LEU A 287 8.26 9.29 29.05
N ASN A 288 8.45 8.14 29.70
CA ASN A 288 7.83 7.82 30.99
C ASN A 288 8.43 8.61 32.17
N GLU A 289 9.66 9.11 32.06
CA GLU A 289 10.29 10.00 33.06
C GLU A 289 9.72 11.45 33.03
N ILE A 290 8.94 11.83 32.01
CA ILE A 290 8.44 13.20 31.82
C ILE A 290 7.08 13.41 32.54
N PRO A 291 6.88 14.50 33.33
CA PRO A 291 5.63 14.73 34.08
C PRO A 291 4.36 14.95 33.23
N ALA A 292 4.53 15.37 31.98
CA ALA A 292 3.48 15.52 30.99
C ALA A 292 3.86 14.69 29.74
N PRO A 293 3.67 13.35 29.77
CA PRO A 293 4.10 12.49 28.68
C PRO A 293 3.22 12.71 27.44
N ASP A 294 3.84 12.81 26.26
CA ASP A 294 3.12 12.70 24.99
C ASP A 294 2.73 11.25 24.72
N TYR A 295 1.54 10.88 25.15
CA TYR A 295 1.00 9.53 24.96
C TYR A 295 0.90 9.13 23.48
N PHE A 296 0.86 10.07 22.52
CA PHE A 296 0.82 9.72 21.08
C PHE A 296 2.19 9.23 20.59
N SER A 297 3.27 9.91 20.98
CA SER A 297 4.63 9.44 20.68
C SER A 297 4.96 8.14 21.43
N ILE A 298 4.49 7.97 22.68
CA ILE A 298 4.62 6.69 23.39
C ILE A 298 3.85 5.59 22.65
N ALA A 299 2.59 5.81 22.27
CA ALA A 299 1.79 4.81 21.56
C ALA A 299 2.45 4.37 20.25
N LYS A 300 3.01 5.31 19.47
CA LYS A 300 3.82 4.98 18.28
C LYS A 300 5.00 4.06 18.63
N CYS A 301 5.76 4.37 19.68
CA CYS A 301 6.90 3.55 20.11
C CYS A 301 6.47 2.15 20.54
N VAL A 302 5.41 2.04 21.35
CA VAL A 302 4.87 0.77 21.84
C VAL A 302 4.44 -0.14 20.67
N VAL A 303 3.76 0.41 19.67
CA VAL A 303 3.36 -0.32 18.45
C VAL A 303 4.59 -0.84 17.69
N TYR A 304 5.63 -0.02 17.52
CA TYR A 304 6.87 -0.46 16.84
C TYR A 304 7.69 -1.49 17.63
N LEU A 305 7.58 -1.48 18.96
CA LEU A 305 8.18 -2.48 19.84
C LEU A 305 7.36 -3.77 19.97
N ASN A 306 6.06 -3.72 19.63
CA ASN A 306 5.09 -4.81 19.81
C ASN A 306 4.88 -5.21 21.29
N GLU A 307 5.08 -4.28 22.24
CA GLU A 307 5.01 -4.52 23.68
C GLU A 307 3.59 -4.28 24.24
N HIS A 308 2.73 -5.29 24.13
CA HIS A 308 1.29 -5.22 24.49
C HIS A 308 1.02 -4.79 25.94
N SER A 309 1.83 -5.26 26.89
CA SER A 309 1.70 -4.93 28.31
C SER A 309 1.83 -3.44 28.62
N MET A 310 2.69 -2.71 27.89
CA MET A 310 2.86 -1.28 28.08
C MET A 310 1.66 -0.48 27.55
N ALA A 311 1.05 -0.92 26.44
CA ALA A 311 -0.18 -0.30 25.94
C ALA A 311 -1.35 -0.47 26.92
N SER A 312 -1.51 -1.66 27.49
CA SER A 312 -2.61 -1.93 28.44
C SER A 312 -2.42 -1.18 29.76
N VAL A 313 -1.18 -0.92 30.20
CA VAL A 313 -0.87 -0.05 31.35
C VAL A 313 -1.16 1.42 31.06
N ILE A 314 -0.81 1.94 29.87
CA ILE A 314 -1.09 3.33 29.48
C ILE A 314 -2.60 3.60 29.42
N LEU A 315 -3.37 2.69 28.80
CA LEU A 315 -4.83 2.81 28.73
C LEU A 315 -5.46 2.81 30.14
N ARG A 316 -4.99 1.94 31.04
CA ARG A 316 -5.41 1.96 32.46
C ARG A 316 -5.11 3.29 33.14
N GLN A 317 -3.86 3.78 33.07
CA GLN A 317 -3.47 5.04 33.69
C GLN A 317 -4.24 6.27 33.18
N LEU A 318 -4.69 6.26 31.92
CA LEU A 318 -5.52 7.33 31.36
C LEU A 318 -6.97 7.26 31.83
N VAL A 319 -7.51 6.04 31.97
CA VAL A 319 -8.87 5.79 32.47
C VAL A 319 -8.96 6.07 33.99
N ASP A 320 -7.95 5.67 34.77
CA ASP A 320 -7.87 5.90 36.22
C ASP A 320 -7.77 7.39 36.58
N LYS A 321 -7.27 8.24 35.67
CA LYS A 321 -7.21 9.70 35.85
C LYS A 321 -8.58 10.39 35.78
N GLY A 322 -9.59 9.74 35.22
CA GLY A 322 -11.01 10.18 35.27
C GLY A 322 -11.37 11.51 34.60
N ASP A 323 -10.40 12.26 34.06
CA ASP A 323 -10.63 13.54 33.40
C ASP A 323 -11.15 13.36 31.97
N ALA A 324 -12.11 14.20 31.56
CA ALA A 324 -12.75 14.16 30.24
C ALA A 324 -11.73 14.29 29.09
N ARG A 325 -10.67 15.08 29.30
CA ARG A 325 -9.55 15.18 28.36
C ARG A 325 -8.72 13.90 28.30
N SER A 326 -8.48 13.24 29.44
CA SER A 326 -7.72 11.98 29.51
C SER A 326 -8.49 10.81 28.89
N LEU A 327 -9.82 10.77 29.06
CA LEU A 327 -10.72 9.82 28.41
C LEU A 327 -10.71 9.97 26.88
N ALA A 328 -10.79 11.20 26.38
CA ALA A 328 -10.73 11.48 24.95
C ALA A 328 -9.37 11.12 24.34
N VAL A 329 -8.27 11.35 25.07
CA VAL A 329 -6.92 10.87 24.72
C VAL A 329 -6.88 9.34 24.68
N ALA A 330 -7.48 8.64 25.66
CA ALA A 330 -7.54 7.17 25.67
C ALA A 330 -8.31 6.60 24.47
N TYR A 331 -9.43 7.21 24.06
CA TYR A 331 -10.13 6.81 22.86
C TYR A 331 -9.33 7.10 21.58
N GLN A 332 -8.68 8.26 21.45
CA GLN A 332 -7.82 8.53 20.29
C GLN A 332 -6.66 7.55 20.20
N ILE A 333 -6.03 7.20 21.33
CA ILE A 333 -5.00 6.17 21.38
C ILE A 333 -5.58 4.81 21.00
N SER A 334 -6.81 4.49 21.41
CA SER A 334 -7.46 3.23 21.01
C SER A 334 -7.71 3.14 19.51
N PHE A 335 -8.14 4.25 18.87
CA PHE A 335 -8.25 4.34 17.41
C PHE A 335 -6.87 4.27 16.72
N ASP A 336 -5.89 5.02 17.22
CA ASP A 336 -4.51 5.00 16.71
C ASP A 336 -3.87 3.61 16.86
N LEU A 337 -4.15 2.88 17.94
CA LEU A 337 -3.67 1.50 18.15
C LEU A 337 -4.36 0.55 17.16
N TYR A 338 -5.69 0.64 16.98
CA TYR A 338 -6.42 -0.18 16.02
C TYR A 338 -5.88 0.00 14.58
N ASP A 339 -5.66 1.24 14.14
CA ASP A 339 -5.19 1.52 12.77
C ASP A 339 -3.72 1.11 12.53
N ASN A 340 -2.89 1.05 13.57
CA ASN A 340 -1.43 0.89 13.42
C ASN A 340 -0.83 -0.42 13.93
N SER A 341 -1.55 -1.18 14.75
CA SER A 341 -1.04 -2.41 15.38
C SER A 341 -1.30 -3.66 14.55
N THR A 342 -0.64 -4.77 14.89
CA THR A 342 -1.00 -6.09 14.36
C THR A 342 -2.24 -6.64 15.07
N GLN A 343 -2.98 -7.53 14.40
CA GLN A 343 -4.18 -8.14 14.99
C GLN A 343 -3.85 -8.98 16.24
N GLU A 344 -2.74 -9.72 16.20
CA GLU A 344 -2.19 -10.46 17.35
C GLU A 344 -1.95 -9.55 18.57
N PHE A 345 -1.38 -8.36 18.37
CA PHE A 345 -1.16 -7.38 19.43
C PHE A 345 -2.50 -6.89 20.01
N LEU A 346 -3.46 -6.55 19.16
CA LEU A 346 -4.78 -6.10 19.59
C LEU A 346 -5.54 -7.20 20.36
N GLN A 347 -5.43 -8.46 19.94
CA GLN A 347 -6.01 -9.60 20.66
C GLN A 347 -5.39 -9.76 22.05
N LYS A 348 -4.06 -9.68 22.18
CA LYS A 348 -3.37 -9.76 23.48
C LYS A 348 -3.72 -8.59 24.40
N VAL A 349 -3.73 -7.36 23.89
CA VAL A 349 -4.17 -6.17 24.66
C VAL A 349 -5.63 -6.31 25.10
N ARG A 350 -6.52 -6.86 24.26
CA ARG A 350 -7.90 -7.14 24.64
C ARG A 350 -8.03 -8.21 25.71
N GLN A 351 -7.26 -9.30 25.65
CA GLN A 351 -7.23 -10.33 26.69
C GLN A 351 -6.77 -9.73 28.03
N GLU A 352 -5.65 -8.99 28.05
CA GLU A 352 -5.16 -8.31 29.25
C GLU A 352 -6.15 -7.31 29.85
N ILE A 353 -6.91 -6.57 29.01
CA ILE A 353 -7.94 -5.63 29.50
C ILE A 353 -9.18 -6.39 29.98
N ALA A 354 -9.60 -7.46 29.30
CA ALA A 354 -10.76 -8.26 29.66
C ALA A 354 -10.57 -9.02 30.98
N GLU A 355 -9.39 -9.59 31.23
CA GLU A 355 -9.05 -10.27 32.50
C GLU A 355 -9.14 -9.34 33.73
N LEU A 356 -9.12 -8.02 33.52
CA LEU A 356 -9.18 -7.01 34.56
C LEU A 356 -10.56 -6.36 34.72
N VAL A 357 -11.49 -6.67 33.82
CA VAL A 357 -12.91 -6.35 33.96
C VAL A 357 -13.60 -7.62 34.47
N PRO A 358 -13.78 -7.81 35.79
CA PRO A 358 -14.54 -8.96 36.28
C PRO A 358 -15.97 -8.89 35.75
N GLU A 359 -16.39 -9.92 35.01
CA GLU A 359 -17.78 -10.14 34.64
C GLU A 359 -18.58 -10.52 35.90
N ASP A 360 -19.29 -9.54 36.47
CA ASP A 360 -20.39 -9.82 37.39
C ASP A 360 -21.46 -10.62 36.60
N ASN A 361 -21.62 -11.90 36.94
CA ASN A 361 -22.59 -12.82 36.31
C ASN A 361 -24.04 -12.48 36.74
N ASP A 362 -24.56 -11.35 36.28
CA ASP A 362 -25.92 -10.88 36.58
C ASP A 362 -27.03 -11.56 35.72
N ASP A 363 -26.73 -12.67 35.05
CA ASP A 363 -27.71 -13.50 34.31
C ASP A 363 -28.25 -14.68 35.13
N LYS A 364 -28.59 -14.43 36.41
CA LYS A 364 -29.31 -15.39 37.29
C LYS A 364 -30.50 -14.84 38.06
N GLU A 365 -31.06 -13.69 37.67
CA GLU A 365 -32.38 -13.23 38.14
C GLU A 365 -33.46 -13.24 37.04
N ASN A 366 -33.68 -14.40 36.41
CA ASN A 366 -34.98 -14.69 35.78
C ASN A 366 -35.26 -16.21 35.68
N ARG A 367 -35.61 -16.80 36.82
CA ARG A 367 -36.41 -18.04 36.87
C ARG A 367 -37.66 -17.77 37.71
N PRO A 368 -38.87 -18.16 37.25
CA PRO A 368 -40.08 -17.90 38.00
C PRO A 368 -40.12 -18.73 39.29
N VAL A 369 -40.63 -18.11 40.35
CA VAL A 369 -40.73 -18.69 41.70
C VAL A 369 -41.80 -19.78 41.74
N SER A 370 -41.45 -20.96 42.26
CA SER A 370 -42.41 -21.94 42.78
C SER A 370 -41.86 -22.64 44.03
N ASP A 371 -42.45 -22.27 45.17
CA ASP A 371 -42.54 -22.96 46.46
C ASP A 371 -41.28 -23.47 47.21
N GLN A 372 -41.01 -22.76 48.33
CA GLN A 372 -40.80 -23.28 49.70
C GLN A 372 -39.71 -24.34 49.98
N GLU A 373 -38.63 -23.93 50.67
CA GLU A 373 -38.31 -24.38 52.06
C GLU A 373 -37.17 -23.54 52.68
N GLU A 374 -37.17 -23.39 54.02
CA GLU A 374 -36.19 -22.61 54.80
C GLU A 374 -34.93 -23.41 55.22
N PRO A 375 -33.79 -22.74 55.50
CA PRO A 375 -32.50 -23.40 55.75
C PRO A 375 -32.32 -23.94 57.17
N LYS A 376 -31.36 -24.86 57.36
CA LYS A 376 -30.84 -25.24 58.70
C LYS A 376 -29.32 -25.44 58.69
N ASP A 377 -28.66 -24.77 59.63
CA ASP A 377 -27.24 -24.92 59.94
C ASP A 377 -26.89 -26.28 60.55
N SER A 378 -25.70 -26.81 60.24
CA SER A 378 -24.82 -27.44 61.25
C SER A 378 -23.37 -27.60 60.74
N ASP A 379 -22.47 -26.88 61.41
CA ASP A 379 -20.98 -26.95 61.42
C ASP A 379 -20.48 -28.24 62.14
N PRO A 380 -19.16 -28.53 62.36
CA PRO A 380 -17.90 -28.08 61.71
C PRO A 380 -16.73 -29.13 61.61
N LEU A 381 -15.53 -28.67 61.16
CA LEU A 381 -14.14 -28.91 61.71
C LEU A 381 -13.17 -30.06 61.24
N LEU A 382 -11.92 -29.65 60.88
CA LEU A 382 -10.58 -30.34 60.87
C LEU A 382 -10.36 -31.55 59.92
N GLU A 383 -9.17 -31.90 59.39
CA GLU A 383 -7.73 -31.47 59.43
C GLU A 383 -7.11 -32.02 58.10
N ASP A 384 -6.32 -31.37 57.24
CA ASP A 384 -5.03 -30.63 57.27
C ASP A 384 -3.73 -31.49 57.41
N GLN A 385 -2.62 -31.02 56.80
CA GLN A 385 -1.29 -31.64 56.55
C GLN A 385 -1.16 -32.54 55.30
N SER A 386 -0.12 -32.49 54.44
CA SER A 386 1.09 -31.63 54.30
C SER A 386 1.86 -31.99 52.99
N SER A 387 2.84 -31.26 52.42
CA SER A 387 3.13 -29.80 52.31
C SER A 387 4.37 -29.53 51.41
N SER A 388 4.26 -28.87 50.24
CA SER A 388 5.40 -28.30 49.46
C SER A 388 4.94 -27.29 48.39
N GLU A 389 4.54 -26.07 48.75
CA GLU A 389 5.39 -24.86 48.84
C GLU A 389 6.02 -24.35 47.52
N GLN A 390 5.43 -23.28 46.98
CA GLN A 390 6.06 -22.28 46.10
C GLN A 390 6.04 -20.90 46.80
N PRO A 391 6.97 -19.95 46.48
CA PRO A 391 7.18 -18.76 47.29
C PRO A 391 6.28 -17.56 46.94
N LYS A 392 5.37 -17.24 47.87
CA LYS A 392 4.98 -15.88 48.34
C LYS A 392 4.86 -14.75 47.30
N SER A 393 3.65 -14.57 46.77
CA SER A 393 3.16 -13.30 46.23
C SER A 393 3.01 -12.23 47.32
N ILE A 394 3.54 -11.02 47.10
CA ILE A 394 3.42 -9.88 48.03
C ILE A 394 2.13 -9.10 47.77
N GLY A 395 1.40 -8.78 48.84
CA GLY A 395 0.56 -7.58 48.92
C GLY A 395 -0.85 -7.66 48.30
N LYS A 396 -1.81 -8.23 49.04
CA LYS A 396 -3.21 -7.77 48.95
C LYS A 396 -3.27 -6.29 49.36
N ASN A 397 -3.93 -5.45 48.57
CA ASN A 397 -4.65 -4.27 49.06
C ASN A 397 -5.77 -3.91 48.08
N ASP A 398 -6.94 -3.64 48.64
CA ASP A 398 -8.11 -2.95 48.09
C ASP A 398 -8.61 -3.31 46.68
N THR A 399 -9.65 -4.16 46.65
CA THR A 399 -10.66 -4.19 45.59
C THR A 399 -11.37 -2.84 45.52
N VAL A 400 -10.82 -1.88 44.77
CA VAL A 400 -11.49 -0.64 44.43
C VAL A 400 -12.77 -0.99 43.65
N LYS A 401 -13.93 -0.56 44.15
CA LYS A 401 -15.18 -0.64 43.40
C LYS A 401 -15.10 0.33 42.21
N ILE A 402 -14.70 -0.18 41.06
CA ILE A 402 -14.61 0.57 39.80
C ILE A 402 -15.97 1.21 39.49
N ALA A 403 -15.98 2.52 39.26
CA ALA A 403 -17.21 3.28 39.00
C ALA A 403 -17.90 2.83 37.70
N PRO A 404 -19.23 2.95 37.57
CA PRO A 404 -19.97 2.50 36.39
C PRO A 404 -19.54 3.24 35.10
N GLU A 405 -19.11 4.50 35.20
CA GLU A 405 -18.57 5.28 34.08
C GLU A 405 -17.22 4.71 33.61
N THR A 406 -16.36 4.31 34.54
CA THR A 406 -15.07 3.65 34.23
C THR A 406 -15.29 2.29 33.56
N ARG A 407 -16.30 1.51 34.01
CA ARG A 407 -16.71 0.25 33.36
C ARG A 407 -17.21 0.47 31.93
N SER A 408 -18.01 1.52 31.69
CA SER A 408 -18.50 1.84 30.34
C SER A 408 -17.39 2.36 29.42
N ALA A 409 -16.42 3.10 29.96
CA ALA A 409 -15.21 3.51 29.24
C ALA A 409 -14.37 2.31 28.79
N PHE A 410 -14.13 1.32 29.65
CA PHE A 410 -13.42 0.09 29.25
C PHE A 410 -14.18 -0.71 28.17
N LYS A 411 -15.50 -0.85 28.28
CA LYS A 411 -16.31 -1.47 27.22
C LYS A 411 -16.21 -0.70 25.90
N ASN A 412 -16.26 0.63 25.97
CA ASN A 412 -16.10 1.49 24.80
C ASN A 412 -14.71 1.34 24.14
N ILE A 413 -13.64 1.21 24.93
CA ILE A 413 -12.28 0.92 24.45
C ILE A 413 -12.24 -0.47 23.79
N LEU A 414 -12.83 -1.50 24.39
CA LEU A 414 -12.89 -2.84 23.80
C LEU A 414 -13.63 -2.85 22.44
N ASP A 415 -14.75 -2.12 22.30
CA ASP A 415 -15.47 -1.97 21.03
C ASP A 415 -14.66 -1.22 19.94
N ILE A 416 -13.73 -0.34 20.35
CA ILE A 416 -12.82 0.38 19.44
C ILE A 416 -11.66 -0.53 19.01
N LEU A 417 -11.06 -1.27 19.97
CA LEU A 417 -9.98 -2.23 19.71
C LEU A 417 -10.46 -3.45 18.90
N ASP A 418 -11.76 -3.77 18.94
CA ASP A 418 -12.41 -4.76 18.07
C ASP A 418 -12.79 -4.20 16.69
N GLY A 419 -12.49 -2.94 16.39
CA GLY A 419 -12.70 -2.32 15.07
C GLY A 419 -14.15 -2.01 14.68
N ILE A 420 -15.14 -2.56 15.39
CA ILE A 420 -16.57 -2.44 15.09
C ILE A 420 -16.99 -0.98 14.87
N LYS A 421 -16.61 -0.08 15.79
CA LYS A 421 -16.96 1.35 15.69
C LYS A 421 -16.24 2.04 14.53
N SER A 422 -14.94 1.77 14.34
CA SER A 422 -14.14 2.30 13.22
C SER A 422 -14.72 1.90 11.86
N ILE A 423 -15.14 0.63 11.71
CA ILE A 423 -15.78 0.14 10.49
C ILE A 423 -17.15 0.79 10.27
N GLN A 424 -17.99 0.91 11.30
CA GLN A 424 -19.31 1.53 11.17
C GLN A 424 -19.22 3.01 10.74
N LEU A 425 -18.25 3.76 11.30
CA LEU A 425 -17.98 5.15 10.90
C LEU A 425 -17.54 5.26 9.44
N ASN A 426 -16.61 4.41 9.00
CA ASN A 426 -16.14 4.35 7.61
C ASN A 426 -17.25 3.92 6.64
N LEU A 427 -18.10 2.98 7.02
CA LEU A 427 -19.25 2.52 6.25
C LEU A 427 -20.28 3.64 6.06
N GLU A 428 -20.62 4.37 7.13
CA GLU A 428 -21.56 5.49 7.07
C GLU A 428 -21.03 6.64 6.20
N PHE A 429 -19.72 6.93 6.26
CA PHE A 429 -19.04 7.88 5.38
C PHE A 429 -19.17 7.49 3.90
N LEU A 430 -18.86 6.24 3.56
CA LEU A 430 -18.94 5.72 2.18
C LEU A 430 -20.38 5.62 1.67
N TYR A 431 -21.33 5.27 2.53
CA TYR A 431 -22.76 5.22 2.21
C TYR A 431 -23.31 6.60 1.80
N ARG A 432 -22.94 7.64 2.55
CA ARG A 432 -23.42 9.02 2.33
C ARG A 432 -22.80 9.69 1.11
N ASN A 433 -21.49 9.54 0.93
CA ASN A 433 -20.73 10.29 -0.06
C ASN A 433 -20.55 9.54 -1.39
N ASN A 434 -21.37 8.53 -1.68
CA ASN A 434 -21.26 7.74 -2.90
C ASN A 434 -21.56 8.57 -4.16
N LYS A 435 -20.50 8.94 -4.90
CA LYS A 435 -20.56 9.62 -6.20
C LYS A 435 -20.04 8.73 -7.35
N ALA A 436 -20.29 7.42 -7.27
CA ALA A 436 -19.97 6.48 -8.35
C ALA A 436 -20.94 6.62 -9.54
N ASP A 437 -20.39 6.85 -10.73
CA ASP A 437 -21.14 7.10 -11.95
C ASP A 437 -21.64 5.77 -12.59
N ILE A 438 -22.94 5.51 -12.50
CA ILE A 438 -23.57 4.31 -13.05
C ILE A 438 -23.59 4.33 -14.60
N ALA A 439 -23.51 5.50 -15.24
CA ALA A 439 -23.47 5.59 -16.70
C ALA A 439 -22.13 5.08 -17.26
N ILE A 440 -21.03 5.27 -16.55
CA ILE A 440 -19.72 4.66 -16.85
C ILE A 440 -19.85 3.13 -16.85
N LEU A 441 -20.43 2.55 -15.79
CA LEU A 441 -20.65 1.10 -15.69
C LEU A 441 -21.56 0.54 -16.78
N ASN A 442 -22.66 1.21 -17.10
CA ASN A 442 -23.55 0.79 -18.19
C ASN A 442 -22.83 0.82 -19.55
N LYS A 443 -22.04 1.86 -19.85
CA LYS A 443 -21.26 1.92 -21.09
C LYS A 443 -20.18 0.83 -21.14
N VAL A 444 -19.51 0.55 -20.02
CA VAL A 444 -18.53 -0.54 -19.87
C VAL A 444 -19.19 -1.90 -20.13
N ARG A 445 -20.37 -2.15 -19.54
CA ARG A 445 -21.21 -3.35 -19.79
C ARG A 445 -21.61 -3.47 -21.26
N ASP A 446 -22.08 -2.39 -21.89
CA ASP A 446 -22.61 -2.42 -23.27
C ASP A 446 -21.51 -2.58 -24.32
N SER A 447 -20.27 -2.18 -24.00
CA SER A 447 -19.10 -2.36 -24.87
C SER A 447 -18.47 -3.76 -24.75
N LEU A 448 -18.85 -4.54 -23.72
CA LEU A 448 -18.21 -5.81 -23.36
C LEU A 448 -19.18 -6.99 -23.48
N GLU A 449 -18.87 -7.92 -24.38
CA GLU A 449 -19.74 -9.06 -24.67
C GLU A 449 -19.88 -10.03 -23.48
N ALA A 450 -21.07 -10.06 -22.88
CA ALA A 450 -21.40 -10.83 -21.67
C ALA A 450 -21.23 -12.36 -21.79
N ARG A 451 -21.11 -12.91 -23.00
CA ARG A 451 -20.85 -14.34 -23.22
C ARG A 451 -19.39 -14.73 -22.98
N ASN A 452 -18.46 -13.79 -23.06
CA ASN A 452 -17.06 -14.05 -22.76
C ASN A 452 -16.83 -13.95 -21.24
N SER A 453 -16.38 -15.05 -20.63
CA SER A 453 -16.15 -15.12 -19.18
C SER A 453 -15.15 -14.08 -18.68
N ILE A 454 -14.14 -13.69 -19.48
CA ILE A 454 -13.16 -12.67 -19.11
C ILE A 454 -13.83 -11.30 -19.00
N PHE A 455 -14.68 -10.96 -19.97
CA PHE A 455 -15.40 -9.69 -20.00
C PHE A 455 -16.47 -9.59 -18.91
N HIS A 456 -17.22 -10.68 -18.65
CA HIS A 456 -18.13 -10.73 -17.51
C HIS A 456 -17.40 -10.48 -16.18
N THR A 457 -16.25 -11.15 -15.98
CA THR A 457 -15.38 -10.98 -14.80
C THR A 457 -14.89 -9.53 -14.69
N ALA A 458 -14.45 -8.91 -15.80
CA ALA A 458 -13.97 -7.54 -15.83
C ALA A 458 -15.03 -6.50 -15.39
N VAL A 459 -16.26 -6.59 -15.94
CA VAL A 459 -17.39 -5.71 -15.56
C VAL A 459 -17.77 -5.93 -14.09
N THR A 460 -17.81 -7.19 -13.65
CA THR A 460 -18.10 -7.57 -12.26
C THR A 460 -17.10 -6.93 -11.29
N LEU A 461 -15.80 -7.00 -11.60
CA LEU A 461 -14.73 -6.41 -10.79
C LEU A 461 -14.76 -4.87 -10.81
N SER A 462 -15.02 -4.26 -11.97
CA SER A 462 -15.20 -2.80 -12.09
C SER A 462 -16.33 -2.32 -11.17
N ASN A 463 -17.49 -3.00 -11.19
CA ASN A 463 -18.62 -2.69 -10.31
C ASN A 463 -18.26 -2.88 -8.82
N ALA A 464 -17.58 -3.99 -8.50
CA ALA A 464 -17.14 -4.28 -7.14
C ALA A 464 -16.22 -3.19 -6.56
N PHE A 465 -15.26 -2.69 -7.34
CA PHE A 465 -14.34 -1.65 -6.89
C PHE A 465 -15.01 -0.26 -6.80
N MET A 466 -15.84 0.12 -7.78
CA MET A 466 -16.56 1.41 -7.76
C MET A 466 -17.51 1.55 -6.57
N HIS A 467 -18.14 0.45 -6.16
CA HIS A 467 -19.08 0.42 -5.03
C HIS A 467 -18.51 -0.25 -3.77
N ALA A 468 -17.18 -0.39 -3.67
CA ALA A 468 -16.54 -1.00 -2.50
C ALA A 468 -16.92 -0.28 -1.19
N GLY A 469 -17.53 -1.01 -0.25
CA GLY A 469 -17.99 -0.48 1.03
C GLY A 469 -19.17 0.51 0.97
N THR A 470 -19.90 0.63 -0.15
CA THR A 470 -21.05 1.55 -0.26
C THR A 470 -22.42 0.86 -0.10
N THR A 471 -22.48 -0.47 -0.02
CA THR A 471 -23.72 -1.29 0.10
C THR A 471 -24.73 -1.14 -1.05
N HIS A 472 -24.29 -0.59 -2.19
CA HIS A 472 -25.15 -0.17 -3.30
C HIS A 472 -25.24 -1.22 -4.43
N ASP A 473 -26.12 -2.22 -4.27
CA ASP A 473 -26.32 -3.32 -5.23
C ASP A 473 -27.12 -2.97 -6.49
N LYS A 474 -27.50 -1.71 -6.69
CA LYS A 474 -28.47 -1.31 -7.72
C LYS A 474 -28.08 -1.84 -9.11
N PHE A 475 -26.79 -1.76 -9.45
CA PHE A 475 -26.29 -2.30 -10.72
C PHE A 475 -26.61 -3.78 -10.92
N PHE A 476 -26.44 -4.64 -9.91
CA PHE A 476 -26.76 -6.08 -10.04
C PHE A 476 -28.28 -6.34 -10.07
N ARG A 477 -29.08 -5.56 -9.34
CA ARG A 477 -30.54 -5.68 -9.34
C ARG A 477 -31.16 -5.24 -10.67
N ASP A 478 -30.66 -4.16 -11.26
CA ASP A 478 -31.09 -3.65 -12.58
C ASP A 478 -30.61 -4.57 -13.73
N ASN A 479 -29.62 -5.44 -13.50
CA ASN A 479 -28.97 -6.27 -14.53
C ASN A 479 -29.04 -7.79 -14.26
N LEU A 480 -30.13 -8.28 -13.67
CA LEU A 480 -30.33 -9.70 -13.36
C LEU A 480 -30.16 -10.64 -14.58
N GLU A 481 -30.66 -10.26 -15.75
CA GLU A 481 -30.49 -11.04 -16.99
C GLU A 481 -29.05 -11.10 -17.50
N TRP A 482 -28.23 -10.09 -17.17
CA TRP A 482 -26.81 -10.09 -17.50
C TRP A 482 -26.04 -10.98 -16.53
N LEU A 483 -26.32 -10.86 -15.22
CA LEU A 483 -25.74 -11.69 -14.17
C LEU A 483 -26.05 -13.19 -14.37
N GLY A 484 -27.25 -13.52 -14.88
CA GLY A 484 -27.64 -14.88 -15.23
C GLY A 484 -26.81 -15.54 -16.35
N LYS A 485 -26.04 -14.75 -17.13
CA LYS A 485 -25.17 -15.25 -18.21
C LYS A 485 -23.79 -15.69 -17.70
N ALA A 486 -23.46 -15.43 -16.43
CA ALA A 486 -22.25 -15.94 -15.81
C ALA A 486 -22.20 -17.49 -15.84
N VAL A 487 -21.00 -18.06 -15.99
CA VAL A 487 -20.74 -19.51 -16.01
C VAL A 487 -19.49 -19.83 -15.16
N ASN A 488 -19.53 -20.93 -14.42
CA ASN A 488 -18.44 -21.46 -13.59
C ASN A 488 -17.76 -20.38 -12.73
N TRP A 489 -16.46 -20.13 -12.94
CA TRP A 489 -15.67 -19.15 -12.18
C TRP A 489 -16.19 -17.71 -12.26
N SER A 490 -16.85 -17.31 -13.34
CA SER A 490 -17.49 -15.97 -13.38
C SER A 490 -18.69 -15.87 -12.43
N LYS A 491 -19.39 -16.98 -12.10
CA LYS A 491 -20.40 -17.01 -11.01
C LYS A 491 -19.75 -16.91 -9.62
N PHE A 492 -18.58 -17.52 -9.44
CA PHE A 492 -17.79 -17.43 -8.21
C PHE A 492 -17.38 -15.96 -7.96
N THR A 493 -16.73 -15.33 -8.94
CA THR A 493 -16.36 -13.89 -8.90
C THR A 493 -17.59 -13.00 -8.71
N ALA A 494 -18.71 -13.27 -9.38
CA ALA A 494 -19.92 -12.47 -9.24
C ALA A 494 -20.56 -12.57 -7.85
N THR A 495 -20.46 -13.72 -7.19
CA THR A 495 -20.93 -13.86 -5.80
C THR A 495 -19.92 -13.21 -4.82
N ALA A 496 -18.61 -13.40 -5.04
CA ALA A 496 -17.54 -12.78 -4.26
C ALA A 496 -17.57 -11.23 -4.33
N ALA A 497 -17.97 -10.66 -5.47
CA ALA A 497 -18.12 -9.21 -5.65
C ALA A 497 -19.12 -8.57 -4.68
N LEU A 498 -20.17 -9.28 -4.25
CA LEU A 498 -21.10 -8.79 -3.22
C LEU A 498 -20.36 -8.55 -1.89
N GLY A 499 -19.37 -9.37 -1.55
CA GLY A 499 -18.56 -9.20 -0.35
C GLY A 499 -17.73 -7.91 -0.35
N VAL A 500 -17.28 -7.46 -1.53
CA VAL A 500 -16.55 -6.19 -1.70
C VAL A 500 -17.50 -4.98 -1.58
N ILE A 501 -18.71 -5.06 -2.16
CA ILE A 501 -19.70 -3.97 -2.10
C ILE A 501 -20.24 -3.77 -0.67
N HIS A 502 -20.42 -4.86 0.07
CA HIS A 502 -20.92 -4.85 1.46
C HIS A 502 -19.82 -4.94 2.52
N ARG A 503 -18.55 -4.70 2.15
CA ARG A 503 -17.42 -4.68 3.08
C ARG A 503 -17.72 -3.76 4.27
N GLY A 504 -17.64 -4.31 5.48
CA GLY A 504 -17.92 -3.59 6.72
C GLY A 504 -19.37 -3.60 7.21
N ASN A 505 -20.34 -4.18 6.48
CA ASN A 505 -21.73 -4.30 6.94
C ASN A 505 -21.91 -5.47 7.94
N LEU A 506 -21.35 -5.31 9.14
CA LEU A 506 -21.26 -6.35 10.16
C LEU A 506 -22.64 -6.86 10.67
N SER A 507 -23.68 -6.02 10.66
CA SER A 507 -25.01 -6.35 11.21
C SER A 507 -25.97 -6.99 10.22
N GLN A 508 -25.74 -6.82 8.90
CA GLN A 508 -26.63 -7.34 7.86
C GLN A 508 -25.96 -8.33 6.90
N GLY A 509 -24.62 -8.41 6.87
CA GLY A 509 -23.87 -9.28 5.94
C GLY A 509 -24.34 -10.74 5.91
N GLN A 510 -24.63 -11.33 7.08
CA GLN A 510 -25.19 -12.68 7.16
C GLN A 510 -26.59 -12.81 6.53
N LYS A 511 -27.49 -11.83 6.75
CA LYS A 511 -28.85 -11.83 6.20
C LYS A 511 -28.87 -11.68 4.68
N LEU A 512 -27.94 -10.87 4.16
CA LEU A 512 -27.78 -10.66 2.72
C LEU A 512 -27.28 -11.93 2.01
N LEU A 513 -26.29 -12.63 2.58
CA LEU A 513 -25.68 -13.81 1.98
C LEU A 513 -26.42 -15.12 2.28
N GLN A 514 -27.41 -15.13 3.18
CA GLN A 514 -28.25 -16.31 3.52
C GLN A 514 -28.93 -17.05 2.33
N PRO A 515 -29.24 -16.42 1.18
CA PRO A 515 -29.71 -17.12 -0.01
C PRO A 515 -28.60 -17.84 -0.79
N TYR A 516 -27.34 -17.44 -0.62
CA TYR A 516 -26.18 -17.95 -1.36
C TYR A 516 -25.28 -18.87 -0.53
N LEU A 517 -25.42 -18.87 0.80
CA LEU A 517 -24.67 -19.73 1.70
C LEU A 517 -25.08 -21.21 1.55
N PRO A 518 -24.14 -22.16 1.72
CA PRO A 518 -24.47 -23.58 1.79
C PRO A 518 -25.46 -23.83 2.94
N ARG A 519 -26.59 -24.47 2.63
CA ARG A 519 -27.53 -24.98 3.65
C ARG A 519 -27.30 -26.47 3.82
N GLU A 520 -27.40 -26.96 5.05
CA GLU A 520 -27.41 -28.40 5.34
C GLU A 520 -28.43 -29.10 4.42
N HIS A 521 -28.03 -30.21 3.79
CA HIS A 521 -28.87 -30.96 2.86
C HIS A 521 -30.03 -31.67 3.60
N MET A 522 -31.11 -30.94 3.83
CA MET A 522 -32.41 -31.55 4.13
C MET A 522 -32.94 -32.17 2.83
N ALA A 523 -32.86 -33.50 2.74
CA ALA A 523 -33.13 -34.24 1.52
C ALA A 523 -34.53 -33.94 0.93
N GLY A 524 -34.59 -33.57 -0.35
CA GLY A 524 -35.82 -33.41 -1.12
C GLY A 524 -36.21 -31.98 -1.52
N VAL A 525 -35.54 -30.94 -1.00
CA VAL A 525 -35.70 -29.56 -1.49
C VAL A 525 -34.52 -29.20 -2.39
N GLY A 526 -34.79 -28.68 -3.59
CA GLY A 526 -33.78 -28.32 -4.58
C GLY A 526 -32.70 -27.41 -3.99
N GLY A 527 -31.43 -27.77 -4.20
CA GLY A 527 -30.29 -27.08 -3.60
C GLY A 527 -30.25 -25.60 -3.95
N SER A 528 -29.99 -24.76 -2.95
CA SER A 528 -29.92 -23.31 -3.14
C SER A 528 -28.64 -22.94 -3.88
N GLY A 529 -28.77 -22.62 -5.17
CA GLY A 529 -27.68 -22.08 -5.98
C GLY A 529 -26.68 -23.11 -6.53
N SER A 530 -25.84 -22.62 -7.44
CA SER A 530 -24.72 -23.38 -8.02
C SER A 530 -23.56 -23.47 -7.01
N VAL A 531 -22.85 -24.60 -7.01
CA VAL A 531 -21.60 -24.84 -6.25
C VAL A 531 -20.63 -23.65 -6.26
N TYR A 532 -20.41 -23.03 -7.43
CA TYR A 532 -19.56 -21.84 -7.58
C TYR A 532 -20.08 -20.62 -6.83
N SER A 533 -21.39 -20.48 -6.67
CA SER A 533 -22.01 -19.40 -5.88
C SER A 533 -21.92 -19.70 -4.37
N GLN A 534 -22.03 -20.97 -3.97
CA GLN A 534 -21.84 -21.39 -2.58
C GLN A 534 -20.38 -21.19 -2.11
N GLY A 535 -19.38 -21.56 -2.93
CA GLY A 535 -17.99 -21.22 -2.64
C GLY A 535 -17.74 -19.70 -2.67
N GLY A 536 -18.30 -19.00 -3.66
CA GLY A 536 -18.18 -17.56 -3.78
C GLY A 536 -18.85 -16.77 -2.64
N SER A 537 -19.88 -17.31 -1.99
CA SER A 537 -20.56 -16.68 -0.85
C SER A 537 -19.80 -16.84 0.46
N LEU A 538 -19.12 -17.96 0.68
CA LEU A 538 -18.18 -18.12 1.81
C LEU A 538 -17.00 -17.14 1.69
N TYR A 539 -16.45 -16.98 0.48
CA TYR A 539 -15.41 -15.99 0.23
C TYR A 539 -15.92 -14.55 0.37
N ALA A 540 -17.12 -14.25 -0.13
CA ALA A 540 -17.78 -12.96 0.09
C ALA A 540 -17.98 -12.65 1.58
N PHE A 541 -18.40 -13.64 2.37
CA PHE A 541 -18.59 -13.50 3.81
C PHE A 541 -17.26 -13.20 4.52
N GLY A 542 -16.17 -13.90 4.17
CA GLY A 542 -14.82 -13.57 4.64
C GLY A 542 -14.37 -12.15 4.29
N LEU A 543 -14.66 -11.66 3.08
CA LEU A 543 -14.36 -10.27 2.66
C LEU A 543 -15.16 -9.21 3.44
N ILE A 544 -16.40 -9.50 3.85
CA ILE A 544 -17.22 -8.58 4.67
C ILE A 544 -16.65 -8.46 6.08
N TYR A 545 -16.25 -9.59 6.67
CA TYR A 545 -15.72 -9.70 8.04
C TYR A 545 -14.18 -9.77 8.09
N ALA A 546 -13.49 -9.19 7.11
CA ALA A 546 -12.03 -9.19 7.06
C ALA A 546 -11.43 -8.60 8.36
N ASN A 547 -10.48 -9.33 8.97
CA ASN A 547 -9.89 -9.06 10.30
C ASN A 547 -10.83 -9.15 11.52
N HIS A 548 -12.12 -9.46 11.35
CA HIS A 548 -13.12 -9.43 12.42
C HIS A 548 -13.49 -10.86 12.82
N GLY A 549 -12.59 -11.48 13.58
CA GLY A 549 -12.48 -12.93 13.76
C GLY A 549 -13.45 -13.62 14.72
N GLY A 550 -14.52 -12.95 15.17
CA GLY A 550 -15.51 -13.54 16.09
C GLY A 550 -16.47 -14.52 15.41
N MET A 551 -17.76 -14.17 15.37
CA MET A 551 -18.82 -15.04 14.84
C MET A 551 -18.61 -15.51 13.39
N ALA A 552 -17.86 -14.77 12.58
CA ALA A 552 -17.66 -15.08 11.17
C ALA A 552 -16.70 -16.27 10.95
N VAL A 553 -15.63 -16.34 11.75
CA VAL A 553 -14.62 -17.41 11.66
C VAL A 553 -15.23 -18.74 12.04
N ASP A 554 -15.96 -18.82 13.15
CA ASP A 554 -16.63 -20.06 13.59
C ASP A 554 -17.61 -20.61 12.56
N LEU A 555 -18.40 -19.72 11.95
CA LEU A 555 -19.38 -20.09 10.93
C LEU A 555 -18.69 -20.61 9.65
N ILE A 556 -17.66 -19.91 9.16
CA ILE A 556 -16.89 -20.38 7.98
C ILE A 556 -16.18 -21.70 8.32
N ARG A 557 -15.53 -21.79 9.49
CA ARG A 557 -14.81 -22.98 9.96
C ARG A 557 -15.71 -24.21 10.03
N LYS A 558 -16.95 -24.05 10.50
CA LYS A 558 -17.94 -25.13 10.51
C LYS A 558 -18.31 -25.57 9.09
N HIS A 559 -18.72 -24.62 8.22
CA HIS A 559 -19.04 -24.93 6.83
C HIS A 559 -17.85 -25.50 6.02
N PHE A 560 -16.61 -25.12 6.37
CA PHE A 560 -15.39 -25.65 5.75
C PHE A 560 -15.13 -27.12 6.12
N LYS A 561 -15.38 -27.51 7.38
CA LYS A 561 -15.28 -28.90 7.84
C LYS A 561 -16.38 -29.79 7.28
N ASP A 562 -17.59 -29.26 7.16
CA ASP A 562 -18.76 -29.99 6.67
C ASP A 562 -18.79 -30.11 5.13
N ALA A 563 -18.04 -29.27 4.41
CA ALA A 563 -18.00 -29.27 2.95
C ALA A 563 -17.10 -30.39 2.39
N THR A 564 -17.64 -31.17 1.44
CA THR A 564 -16.89 -32.18 0.68
C THR A 564 -16.56 -31.75 -0.76
N GLU A 565 -17.15 -30.66 -1.25
CA GLU A 565 -16.94 -30.17 -2.62
C GLU A 565 -15.75 -29.20 -2.69
N GLU A 566 -14.81 -29.44 -3.62
CA GLU A 566 -13.58 -28.67 -3.74
C GLU A 566 -13.83 -27.16 -3.88
N VAL A 567 -14.74 -26.74 -4.76
CA VAL A 567 -15.02 -25.30 -4.99
C VAL A 567 -15.59 -24.60 -3.75
N VAL A 568 -16.32 -25.33 -2.89
CA VAL A 568 -16.82 -24.80 -1.61
C VAL A 568 -15.69 -24.72 -0.59
N GLN A 569 -14.84 -25.75 -0.51
CA GLN A 569 -13.63 -25.73 0.32
C GLN A 569 -12.66 -24.62 -0.09
N HIS A 570 -12.42 -24.41 -1.39
CA HIS A 570 -11.60 -23.32 -1.93
C HIS A 570 -12.12 -21.94 -1.50
N GLY A 571 -13.43 -21.69 -1.65
CA GLY A 571 -14.06 -20.45 -1.19
C GLY A 571 -14.05 -20.28 0.33
N GLY A 572 -14.25 -21.39 1.06
CA GLY A 572 -14.15 -21.45 2.52
C GLY A 572 -12.74 -21.15 3.04
N ALA A 573 -11.69 -21.72 2.43
CA ALA A 573 -10.30 -21.48 2.79
C ALA A 573 -9.91 -20.00 2.58
N LEU A 574 -10.23 -19.42 1.41
CA LEU A 574 -10.00 -17.99 1.16
C LEU A 574 -10.78 -17.10 2.14
N GLY A 575 -12.05 -17.43 2.41
CA GLY A 575 -12.87 -16.69 3.36
C GLY A 575 -12.33 -16.77 4.80
N LEU A 576 -11.91 -17.96 5.23
CA LEU A 576 -11.34 -18.22 6.55
C LEU A 576 -9.99 -17.53 6.74
N GLY A 577 -9.13 -17.55 5.71
CA GLY A 577 -7.85 -16.85 5.72
C GLY A 577 -7.99 -15.32 5.82
N VAL A 578 -9.00 -14.73 5.17
CA VAL A 578 -9.28 -13.29 5.25
C VAL A 578 -9.95 -12.89 6.58
N ALA A 579 -10.87 -13.71 7.10
CA ALA A 579 -11.53 -13.44 8.38
C ALA A 579 -10.58 -13.65 9.57
N GLY A 580 -9.72 -14.66 9.52
CA GLY A 580 -8.72 -15.02 10.53
C GLY A 580 -7.32 -14.43 10.30
N MET A 581 -7.18 -13.40 9.45
CA MET A 581 -5.86 -12.84 9.10
C MET A 581 -5.10 -12.32 10.32
N ALA A 582 -3.82 -12.69 10.45
CA ALA A 582 -2.90 -12.33 11.53
C ALA A 582 -3.41 -12.65 12.97
N THR A 583 -4.25 -13.66 13.12
CA THR A 583 -4.71 -14.15 14.43
C THR A 583 -3.74 -15.12 15.09
N GLY A 584 -2.91 -15.82 14.31
CA GLY A 584 -1.96 -16.80 14.84
C GLY A 584 -2.60 -18.05 15.46
N ASP A 585 -3.90 -18.33 15.20
CA ASP A 585 -4.58 -19.51 15.75
C ASP A 585 -4.09 -20.81 15.10
N GLU A 586 -3.37 -21.63 15.88
CA GLU A 586 -2.92 -22.97 15.47
C GLU A 586 -4.10 -23.89 15.12
N GLY A 587 -5.27 -23.70 15.73
CA GLY A 587 -6.46 -24.51 15.46
C GLY A 587 -7.01 -24.35 14.03
N ILE A 588 -7.00 -23.12 13.49
CA ILE A 588 -7.35 -22.87 12.08
C ILE A 588 -6.28 -23.45 11.15
N TYR A 589 -5.01 -23.33 11.54
CA TYR A 589 -3.88 -23.86 10.75
C TYR A 589 -3.95 -25.39 10.62
N GLU A 590 -4.25 -26.13 11.70
CA GLU A 590 -4.40 -27.59 11.64
C GLU A 590 -5.54 -28.04 10.72
N ASP A 591 -6.68 -27.35 10.76
CA ASP A 591 -7.83 -27.62 9.89
C ASP A 591 -7.49 -27.38 8.40
N LEU A 592 -6.74 -26.31 8.10
CA LEU A 592 -6.24 -26.02 6.77
C LEU A 592 -5.21 -27.06 6.30
N ARG A 593 -4.25 -27.45 7.17
CA ARG A 593 -3.23 -28.47 6.88
C ARG A 593 -3.86 -29.84 6.58
N ALA A 594 -4.94 -30.21 7.27
CA ALA A 594 -5.66 -31.45 6.99
C ALA A 594 -6.25 -31.49 5.56
N VAL A 595 -6.74 -30.35 5.06
CA VAL A 595 -7.22 -30.23 3.66
C VAL A 595 -6.06 -30.16 2.67
N LEU A 596 -4.94 -29.52 3.03
CA LEU A 596 -3.74 -29.47 2.19
C LEU A 596 -3.25 -30.88 1.81
N TYR A 597 -3.18 -31.79 2.79
CA TYR A 597 -2.77 -33.20 2.61
C TYR A 597 -3.75 -34.07 1.79
N THR A 598 -4.88 -33.52 1.33
CA THR A 598 -5.74 -34.20 0.34
C THR A 598 -5.22 -34.06 -1.09
N ASP A 599 -4.18 -33.25 -1.31
CA ASP A 599 -3.48 -32.99 -2.58
C ASP A 599 -4.38 -32.54 -3.76
N SER A 600 -5.50 -31.87 -3.45
CA SER A 600 -6.33 -31.24 -4.47
C SER A 600 -5.68 -29.96 -5.00
N ALA A 601 -5.31 -29.96 -6.28
CA ALA A 601 -4.60 -28.86 -6.95
C ALA A 601 -5.34 -27.50 -6.93
N LEU A 602 -6.67 -27.47 -6.80
CA LEU A 602 -7.46 -26.24 -6.69
C LEU A 602 -7.53 -25.74 -5.25
N ASN A 603 -7.67 -26.65 -4.29
CA ASN A 603 -7.79 -26.30 -2.89
C ASN A 603 -6.45 -25.88 -2.30
N GLY A 604 -5.35 -26.58 -2.65
CA GLY A 604 -4.03 -26.31 -2.10
C GLY A 604 -3.50 -24.90 -2.40
N GLU A 605 -3.89 -24.27 -3.52
CA GLU A 605 -3.54 -22.86 -3.82
C GLU A 605 -4.23 -21.90 -2.83
N ALA A 606 -5.52 -22.09 -2.56
CA ALA A 606 -6.28 -21.30 -1.59
C ALA A 606 -5.88 -21.60 -0.14
N VAL A 607 -5.61 -22.86 0.19
CA VAL A 607 -5.23 -23.34 1.52
C VAL A 607 -3.81 -22.88 1.87
N GLY A 608 -2.84 -23.01 0.98
CA GLY A 608 -1.48 -22.51 1.21
C GLY A 608 -1.43 -20.99 1.40
N LEU A 609 -2.25 -20.25 0.64
CA LEU A 609 -2.44 -18.82 0.86
C LEU A 609 -3.11 -18.53 2.21
N ALA A 610 -4.18 -19.24 2.57
CA ALA A 610 -4.92 -19.06 3.82
C ALA A 610 -4.06 -19.35 5.06
N MET A 611 -3.22 -20.39 5.03
CA MET A 611 -2.25 -20.70 6.08
C MET A 611 -1.30 -19.52 6.32
N GLY A 612 -0.80 -18.90 5.25
CA GLY A 612 0.03 -17.70 5.34
C GLY A 612 -0.69 -16.44 5.79
N LEU A 613 -1.98 -16.29 5.47
CA LEU A 613 -2.82 -15.17 5.96
C LEU A 613 -3.10 -15.30 7.48
N VAL A 614 -3.38 -16.50 7.97
CA VAL A 614 -3.63 -16.75 9.41
C VAL A 614 -2.37 -16.54 10.23
N MET A 615 -1.23 -17.05 9.75
CA MET A 615 0.09 -16.98 10.40
C MET A 615 0.91 -15.75 9.99
N LEU A 616 0.29 -14.75 9.37
CA LEU A 616 0.90 -13.53 8.83
C LEU A 616 1.79 -12.82 9.86
N GLY A 617 3.07 -12.62 9.53
CA GLY A 617 4.03 -11.90 10.37
C GLY A 617 4.48 -12.62 11.65
N THR A 618 3.97 -13.81 11.97
CA THR A 618 4.33 -14.57 13.19
C THR A 618 5.78 -15.06 13.15
N GLY A 619 6.30 -15.42 11.96
CA GLY A 619 7.63 -16.02 11.79
C GLY A 619 7.79 -17.39 12.47
N ASN A 620 6.72 -18.16 12.66
CA ASN A 620 6.79 -19.48 13.30
C ASN A 620 7.54 -20.48 12.42
N MET A 621 8.74 -20.88 12.83
CA MET A 621 9.62 -21.78 12.08
C MET A 621 8.99 -23.14 11.81
N ARG A 622 8.23 -23.71 12.76
CA ARG A 622 7.60 -25.03 12.61
C ARG A 622 6.62 -25.06 11.44
N VAL A 623 5.87 -23.97 11.27
CA VAL A 623 4.94 -23.80 10.16
C VAL A 623 5.68 -23.68 8.82
N LEU A 624 6.83 -23.01 8.80
CA LEU A 624 7.66 -22.88 7.60
C LEU A 624 8.29 -24.22 7.21
N GLU A 625 8.81 -24.99 8.17
CA GLU A 625 9.37 -26.33 7.95
C GLU A 625 8.32 -27.27 7.35
N ASP A 626 7.12 -27.37 7.95
CA ASP A 626 5.98 -28.13 7.42
C ASP A 626 5.62 -27.72 5.98
N MET A 627 5.65 -26.42 5.66
CA MET A 627 5.32 -25.89 4.33
C MET A 627 6.41 -26.12 3.28
N ILE A 628 7.69 -26.00 3.65
CA ILE A 628 8.83 -26.28 2.75
C ILE A 628 8.84 -27.75 2.38
N GLN A 629 8.70 -28.65 3.36
CA GLN A 629 8.67 -30.09 3.11
C GLN A 629 7.53 -30.46 2.14
N TYR A 630 6.30 -29.98 2.40
CA TYR A 630 5.17 -30.29 1.54
C TYR A 630 5.26 -29.64 0.15
N ALA A 631 5.93 -28.49 0.03
CA ALA A 631 6.19 -27.87 -1.27
C ALA A 631 7.18 -28.68 -2.13
N HIS A 632 8.12 -29.42 -1.54
CA HIS A 632 8.99 -30.35 -2.26
C HIS A 632 8.34 -31.71 -2.56
N ASP A 633 7.42 -32.17 -1.70
CA ASP A 633 6.72 -33.44 -1.89
C ASP A 633 5.64 -33.38 -3.00
N THR A 634 5.01 -32.21 -3.21
CA THR A 634 3.93 -32.03 -4.19
C THR A 634 4.41 -31.77 -5.62
N GLN A 635 3.67 -32.30 -6.61
CA GLN A 635 3.92 -32.04 -8.04
C GLN A 635 2.99 -30.96 -8.63
N HIS A 636 2.03 -30.47 -7.84
CA HIS A 636 1.03 -29.51 -8.30
C HIS A 636 1.52 -28.07 -8.14
N GLU A 637 1.98 -27.47 -9.25
CA GLU A 637 2.48 -26.08 -9.33
C GLU A 637 1.59 -25.05 -8.61
N LYS A 638 0.26 -25.22 -8.65
CA LYS A 638 -0.71 -24.36 -7.94
C LYS A 638 -0.56 -24.42 -6.42
N ILE A 639 -0.32 -25.60 -5.88
CA ILE A 639 -0.12 -25.82 -4.44
C ILE A 639 1.23 -25.21 -4.05
N VAL A 640 2.29 -25.49 -4.80
CA VAL A 640 3.62 -24.89 -4.57
C VAL A 640 3.56 -23.37 -4.63
N ARG A 641 2.84 -22.77 -5.58
CA ARG A 641 2.60 -21.31 -5.66
C ARG A 641 1.84 -20.76 -4.44
N GLY A 642 0.79 -21.46 -4.00
CA GLY A 642 0.03 -21.10 -2.79
C GLY A 642 0.91 -21.12 -1.54
N LEU A 643 1.72 -22.16 -1.37
CA LEU A 643 2.68 -22.29 -0.27
C LEU A 643 3.80 -21.27 -0.35
N ALA A 644 4.36 -21.02 -1.54
CA ALA A 644 5.37 -20.00 -1.80
C ALA A 644 4.90 -18.59 -1.40
N MET A 645 3.63 -18.25 -1.69
CA MET A 645 3.02 -17.01 -1.21
C MET A 645 2.77 -17.05 0.30
N GLY A 646 2.33 -18.18 0.83
CA GLY A 646 2.07 -18.34 2.27
C GLY A 646 3.33 -18.17 3.13
N MET A 647 4.46 -18.75 2.72
CA MET A 647 5.77 -18.57 3.36
C MET A 647 6.21 -17.10 3.35
N ALA A 648 6.02 -16.40 2.23
CA ALA A 648 6.33 -14.98 2.11
C ALA A 648 5.47 -14.10 3.06
N LEU A 649 4.20 -14.46 3.26
CA LEU A 649 3.30 -13.79 4.20
C LEU A 649 3.72 -14.03 5.67
N ILE A 650 4.10 -15.25 6.04
CA ILE A 650 4.56 -15.56 7.42
C ILE A 650 5.76 -14.71 7.81
N MET A 651 6.66 -14.40 6.87
CA MET A 651 7.87 -13.60 7.10
C MET A 651 7.67 -12.07 6.94
N TYR A 652 6.43 -11.61 6.82
CA TYR A 652 6.09 -10.19 6.72
C TYR A 652 6.74 -9.35 7.86
N GLY A 653 7.48 -8.30 7.48
CA GLY A 653 8.14 -7.38 8.42
C GLY A 653 9.31 -7.96 9.23
N ARG A 654 9.73 -9.22 9.00
CA ARG A 654 10.79 -9.89 9.78
C ARG A 654 12.22 -9.48 9.39
N GLN A 655 12.42 -8.83 8.25
CA GLN A 655 13.70 -8.32 7.74
C GLN A 655 14.82 -9.40 7.72
N GLU A 656 15.93 -9.18 8.42
CA GLU A 656 17.13 -10.04 8.41
C GLU A 656 16.85 -11.49 8.85
N ALA A 657 15.86 -11.72 9.72
CA ALA A 657 15.44 -13.07 10.10
C ALA A 657 14.86 -13.88 8.93
N ALA A 658 14.51 -13.24 7.81
CA ALA A 658 14.09 -13.92 6.58
C ALA A 658 15.24 -14.27 5.63
N ASP A 659 16.47 -13.75 5.83
CA ASP A 659 17.56 -13.93 4.87
C ASP A 659 17.94 -15.41 4.66
N GLU A 660 17.78 -16.26 5.68
CA GLU A 660 18.05 -17.71 5.58
C GLU A 660 17.03 -18.41 4.68
N LEU A 661 15.73 -18.20 4.93
CA LEU A 661 14.64 -18.69 4.07
C LEU A 661 14.77 -18.17 2.63
N ILE A 662 15.11 -16.89 2.46
CA ILE A 662 15.34 -16.26 1.15
C ILE A 662 16.48 -16.92 0.40
N ASN A 663 17.61 -17.17 1.06
CA ASN A 663 18.78 -17.77 0.40
C ASN A 663 18.51 -19.25 0.04
N GLY A 664 17.78 -20.00 0.87
CA GLY A 664 17.34 -21.37 0.57
C GLY A 664 16.43 -21.41 -0.65
N LEU A 665 15.30 -20.68 -0.60
CA LEU A 665 14.31 -20.63 -1.69
C LEU A 665 14.88 -20.11 -3.02
N LEU A 666 15.87 -19.23 -3.01
CA LEU A 666 16.56 -18.78 -4.23
C LEU A 666 17.59 -19.78 -4.77
N GLY A 667 18.09 -20.69 -3.91
CA GLY A 667 18.96 -21.79 -4.31
C GLY A 667 18.23 -22.97 -4.95
N ASP A 668 16.90 -23.04 -4.80
CA ASP A 668 16.09 -24.15 -5.28
C ASP A 668 15.97 -24.22 -6.82
N PRO A 669 15.94 -25.44 -7.39
CA PRO A 669 15.80 -25.64 -8.84
C PRO A 669 14.40 -25.25 -9.36
N ASP A 670 13.36 -25.31 -8.53
CA ASP A 670 11.98 -24.97 -8.90
C ASP A 670 11.81 -23.44 -9.05
N PRO A 671 11.41 -22.93 -10.23
CA PRO A 671 11.13 -21.51 -10.43
C PRO A 671 10.03 -20.95 -9.50
N THR A 672 9.07 -21.77 -9.07
CA THR A 672 7.97 -21.33 -8.19
C THR A 672 8.40 -21.15 -6.74
N LEU A 673 9.38 -21.92 -6.26
CA LEU A 673 10.04 -21.68 -4.99
C LEU A 673 10.92 -20.43 -5.05
N ARG A 674 11.69 -20.22 -6.14
CA ARG A 674 12.45 -18.97 -6.36
C ARG A 674 11.53 -17.74 -6.43
N TYR A 675 10.35 -17.88 -7.04
CA TYR A 675 9.29 -16.87 -7.02
C TYR A 675 8.82 -16.54 -5.59
N GLY A 676 8.61 -17.57 -4.75
CA GLY A 676 8.35 -17.43 -3.31
C GLY A 676 9.48 -16.73 -2.56
N GLY A 677 10.74 -17.06 -2.86
CA GLY A 677 11.92 -16.40 -2.29
C GLY A 677 11.95 -14.90 -2.58
N ILE A 678 11.59 -14.48 -3.81
CA ILE A 678 11.46 -13.07 -4.16
C ILE A 678 10.32 -12.38 -3.41
N MET A 679 9.13 -13.00 -3.36
CA MET A 679 8.01 -12.44 -2.59
C MET A 679 8.32 -12.34 -1.10
N THR A 680 9.13 -13.27 -0.57
CA THR A 680 9.65 -13.22 0.79
C THR A 680 10.56 -12.01 0.98
N ILE A 681 11.45 -11.69 0.03
CA ILE A 681 12.22 -10.43 0.05
C ILE A 681 11.27 -9.21 0.09
N ALA A 682 10.25 -9.18 -0.78
CA ALA A 682 9.32 -8.07 -0.91
C ALA A 682 8.55 -7.78 0.39
N LEU A 683 8.05 -8.82 1.06
CA LEU A 683 7.25 -8.72 2.28
C LEU A 683 8.09 -8.59 3.55
N ALA A 684 9.27 -9.22 3.63
CA ALA A 684 10.18 -9.09 4.76
C ALA A 684 10.83 -7.69 4.84
N TYR A 685 11.17 -7.09 3.69
CA TYR A 685 11.80 -5.77 3.58
C TYR A 685 10.83 -4.65 3.19
N CYS A 686 9.52 -4.87 3.33
CA CYS A 686 8.48 -3.93 2.95
C CYS A 686 8.69 -2.55 3.61
N GLY A 687 8.79 -1.50 2.78
CA GLY A 687 8.94 -0.11 3.24
C GLY A 687 10.27 0.22 3.93
N THR A 688 11.29 -0.64 3.84
CA THR A 688 12.60 -0.41 4.48
C THR A 688 13.62 0.33 3.60
N SER A 689 13.41 0.36 2.28
CA SER A 689 14.41 0.83 1.30
C SER A 689 15.81 0.21 1.45
N SER A 690 15.92 -1.06 1.88
CA SER A 690 17.22 -1.72 2.08
C SER A 690 17.98 -1.96 0.77
N ASN A 691 19.19 -1.40 0.69
CA ASN A 691 20.10 -1.58 -0.46
C ASN A 691 20.49 -3.05 -0.69
N LYS A 692 20.56 -3.87 0.37
CA LYS A 692 20.86 -5.31 0.29
C LYS A 692 19.78 -6.06 -0.49
N ALA A 693 18.52 -5.82 -0.12
CA ALA A 693 17.36 -6.42 -0.77
C ALA A 693 17.21 -5.94 -2.23
N VAL A 694 17.33 -4.64 -2.48
CA VAL A 694 17.28 -4.06 -3.82
C VAL A 694 18.36 -4.64 -4.75
N ARG A 695 19.62 -4.79 -4.26
CA ARG A 695 20.70 -5.39 -5.05
C ARG A 695 20.43 -6.87 -5.36
N LYS A 696 19.94 -7.66 -4.40
CA LYS A 696 19.53 -9.06 -4.63
C LYS A 696 18.45 -9.14 -5.73
N LEU A 697 17.40 -8.32 -5.65
CA LEU A 697 16.31 -8.31 -6.64
C LEU A 697 16.80 -7.93 -8.04
N LEU A 698 17.59 -6.86 -8.18
CA LEU A 698 18.14 -6.43 -9.47
C LEU A 698 19.06 -7.49 -10.09
N HIS A 699 19.86 -8.18 -9.27
CA HIS A 699 20.67 -9.30 -9.74
C HIS A 699 19.80 -10.46 -10.26
N VAL A 700 18.78 -10.88 -9.51
CA VAL A 700 17.90 -11.99 -9.91
C VAL A 700 17.07 -11.63 -11.16
N ALA A 701 16.62 -10.38 -11.29
CA ALA A 701 15.90 -9.88 -12.46
C ALA A 701 16.68 -10.02 -13.79
N VAL A 702 18.01 -10.04 -13.74
CA VAL A 702 18.88 -10.19 -14.91
C VAL A 702 19.42 -11.62 -15.05
N SER A 703 19.73 -12.29 -13.93
CA SER A 703 20.42 -13.59 -13.92
C SER A 703 19.52 -14.82 -14.03
N ASP A 704 18.26 -14.78 -13.57
CA ASP A 704 17.36 -15.92 -13.73
C ASP A 704 16.96 -16.08 -15.21
N VAL A 705 16.56 -17.29 -15.59
CA VAL A 705 16.11 -17.66 -16.93
C VAL A 705 14.57 -17.59 -17.04
N ASN A 706 13.86 -17.81 -15.93
CA ASN A 706 12.39 -17.86 -15.92
C ASN A 706 11.77 -16.45 -15.86
N ASP A 707 10.82 -16.18 -16.76
CA ASP A 707 10.22 -14.86 -16.93
C ASP A 707 9.25 -14.45 -15.80
N ASP A 708 8.64 -15.40 -15.09
CA ASP A 708 7.79 -15.10 -13.93
C ASP A 708 8.63 -14.65 -12.73
N VAL A 709 9.81 -15.28 -12.54
CA VAL A 709 10.82 -14.90 -11.54
C VAL A 709 11.35 -13.49 -11.85
N ARG A 710 11.63 -13.18 -13.12
CA ARG A 710 12.03 -11.83 -13.56
C ARG A 710 10.93 -10.78 -13.34
N ARG A 711 9.67 -11.10 -13.71
CA ARG A 711 8.49 -10.22 -13.50
C ARG A 711 8.37 -9.81 -12.04
N ILE A 712 8.46 -10.79 -11.13
CA ILE A 712 8.25 -10.54 -9.70
C ILE A 712 9.46 -9.86 -9.05
N ALA A 713 10.69 -10.09 -9.54
CA ALA A 713 11.89 -9.39 -9.08
C ALA A 713 11.77 -7.86 -9.27
N VAL A 714 11.30 -7.42 -10.44
CA VAL A 714 11.10 -5.98 -10.71
C VAL A 714 9.89 -5.42 -9.97
N LEU A 715 8.76 -6.15 -9.96
CA LEU A 715 7.56 -5.73 -9.24
C LEU A 715 7.83 -5.49 -7.75
N SER A 716 8.63 -6.38 -7.13
CA SER A 716 9.00 -6.34 -5.71
C SER A 716 9.75 -5.06 -5.30
N LEU A 717 10.40 -4.36 -6.23
CA LEU A 717 11.01 -3.04 -5.96
C LEU A 717 9.96 -2.04 -5.46
N GLY A 718 8.73 -2.11 -5.95
CA GLY A 718 7.63 -1.25 -5.51
C GLY A 718 7.30 -1.42 -4.01
N PHE A 719 7.26 -2.66 -3.51
CA PHE A 719 7.00 -2.97 -2.10
C PHE A 719 8.16 -2.58 -1.16
N ILE A 720 9.39 -2.51 -1.64
CA ILE A 720 10.53 -2.09 -0.82
C ILE A 720 10.66 -0.56 -0.78
N LEU A 721 10.33 0.12 -1.89
CA LEU A 721 10.64 1.53 -2.11
C LEU A 721 9.45 2.51 -2.03
N PHE A 722 8.21 2.06 -1.77
CA PHE A 722 7.05 2.98 -1.68
C PHE A 722 7.18 4.09 -0.62
N ARG A 723 8.01 3.93 0.43
CA ARG A 723 8.35 5.05 1.35
C ARG A 723 9.18 6.16 0.68
N LYS A 724 9.93 5.84 -0.38
CA LYS A 724 10.76 6.77 -1.18
C LYS A 724 10.34 6.73 -2.66
N HIS A 725 9.04 6.85 -2.90
CA HIS A 725 8.41 6.71 -4.23
C HIS A 725 9.05 7.58 -5.34
N GLN A 726 9.60 8.75 -5.00
CA GLN A 726 10.37 9.62 -5.91
C GLN A 726 11.61 8.95 -6.53
N SER A 727 12.21 7.95 -5.87
CA SER A 727 13.41 7.26 -6.36
C SER A 727 13.12 6.12 -7.33
N VAL A 728 11.87 5.63 -7.39
CA VAL A 728 11.49 4.44 -8.16
C VAL A 728 11.53 4.66 -9.67
N PRO A 729 11.01 5.77 -10.25
CA PRO A 729 11.10 6.03 -11.70
C PRO A 729 12.52 5.88 -12.25
N ARG A 730 13.49 6.54 -11.63
CA ARG A 730 14.91 6.50 -12.03
C ARG A 730 15.57 5.12 -11.95
N MET A 731 15.06 4.23 -11.09
CA MET A 731 15.55 2.85 -11.02
C MET A 731 14.90 1.92 -12.05
N VAL A 732 13.68 2.24 -12.45
CA VAL A 732 12.83 1.40 -13.31
C VAL A 732 12.91 1.80 -14.78
N GLU A 733 13.36 3.02 -15.09
CA GLU A 733 13.59 3.56 -16.45
C GLU A 733 14.35 2.58 -17.37
N LEU A 734 15.53 2.09 -16.96
CA LEU A 734 16.30 1.10 -17.74
C LEU A 734 15.61 -0.27 -17.87
N LEU A 735 14.68 -0.60 -16.97
CA LEU A 735 13.92 -1.85 -16.99
C LEU A 735 12.67 -1.75 -17.88
N SER A 736 12.08 -0.55 -18.02
CA SER A 736 10.93 -0.32 -18.90
C SER A 736 11.31 -0.33 -20.39
N GLU A 737 12.56 -0.04 -20.74
CA GLU A 737 13.11 -0.17 -22.10
C GLU A 737 13.58 -1.59 -22.46
N SER A 738 13.55 -2.54 -21.51
CA SER A 738 14.08 -3.88 -21.73
C SER A 738 13.31 -4.67 -22.81
N TYR A 739 14.02 -5.49 -23.59
CA TYR A 739 13.41 -6.32 -24.63
C TYR A 739 12.35 -7.31 -24.08
N ASN A 740 12.46 -7.72 -22.82
CA ASN A 740 11.59 -8.73 -22.23
C ASN A 740 10.24 -8.13 -21.76
N PRO A 741 9.09 -8.56 -22.33
CA PRO A 741 7.78 -8.03 -21.93
C PRO A 741 7.43 -8.26 -20.46
N HIS A 742 7.90 -9.33 -19.82
CA HIS A 742 7.61 -9.64 -18.42
C HIS A 742 8.33 -8.67 -17.46
N VAL A 743 9.55 -8.27 -17.82
CA VAL A 743 10.33 -7.24 -17.09
C VAL A 743 9.64 -5.88 -17.23
N ARG A 744 9.17 -5.53 -18.43
CA ARG A 744 8.40 -4.29 -18.67
C ARG A 744 7.07 -4.28 -17.94
N TYR A 745 6.33 -5.39 -17.90
CA TYR A 745 5.13 -5.49 -17.06
C TYR A 745 5.46 -5.30 -15.57
N GLY A 746 6.52 -5.94 -15.07
CA GLY A 746 7.00 -5.77 -13.69
C GLY A 746 7.34 -4.32 -13.38
N ALA A 747 7.99 -3.61 -14.31
CA ALA A 747 8.29 -2.19 -14.23
C ALA A 747 7.03 -1.32 -14.11
N ALA A 748 6.02 -1.55 -14.96
CA ALA A 748 4.76 -0.81 -14.89
C ALA A 748 4.06 -1.01 -13.54
N MET A 749 3.95 -2.26 -13.08
CA MET A 749 3.30 -2.58 -11.79
C MET A 749 4.10 -2.06 -10.58
N ALA A 750 5.44 -2.06 -10.63
CA ALA A 750 6.27 -1.47 -9.59
C ALA A 750 5.96 0.03 -9.40
N LEU A 751 5.88 0.79 -10.49
CA LEU A 751 5.49 2.21 -10.48
C LEU A 751 4.07 2.40 -9.95
N GLY A 752 3.13 1.56 -10.40
CA GLY A 752 1.73 1.58 -9.93
C GLY A 752 1.58 1.38 -8.42
N ILE A 753 2.35 0.44 -7.85
CA ILE A 753 2.34 0.11 -6.43
C ILE A 753 3.09 1.16 -5.60
N SER A 754 4.26 1.64 -6.07
CA SER A 754 5.06 2.61 -5.30
C SER A 754 4.48 4.01 -5.28
N CYS A 755 3.86 4.44 -6.38
CA CYS A 755 3.38 5.82 -6.57
C CYS A 755 1.85 5.95 -6.42
N ALA A 756 1.17 4.93 -5.88
CA ALA A 756 -0.27 4.90 -5.68
C ALA A 756 -0.80 6.16 -4.94
N GLY A 757 -1.80 6.83 -5.51
CA GLY A 757 -2.40 8.06 -4.97
C GLY A 757 -1.50 9.30 -4.95
N THR A 758 -0.24 9.22 -5.38
CA THR A 758 0.70 10.37 -5.35
C THR A 758 0.64 11.23 -6.61
N GLY A 759 0.38 10.64 -7.78
CA GLY A 759 0.36 11.34 -9.08
C GLY A 759 1.67 12.02 -9.47
N LEU A 760 2.80 11.36 -9.23
CA LEU A 760 4.12 11.83 -9.66
C LEU A 760 4.22 11.87 -11.19
N ASP A 761 4.49 13.04 -11.77
CA ASP A 761 4.58 13.23 -13.23
C ASP A 761 5.61 12.29 -13.89
N GLU A 762 6.80 12.11 -13.29
CA GLU A 762 7.85 11.22 -13.80
C GLU A 762 7.37 9.77 -13.98
N ALA A 763 6.50 9.28 -13.09
CA ALA A 763 5.94 7.95 -13.21
C ALA A 763 4.89 7.86 -14.34
N ILE A 764 4.16 8.94 -14.61
CA ILE A 764 3.17 9.01 -15.69
C ILE A 764 3.89 9.10 -17.05
N ASP A 765 4.97 9.88 -17.14
CA ASP A 765 5.79 10.00 -18.35
C ASP A 765 6.45 8.67 -18.77
N LEU A 766 6.82 7.81 -17.81
CA LEU A 766 7.28 6.44 -18.09
C LEU A 766 6.16 5.48 -18.50
N LEU A 767 4.94 5.64 -17.96
CA LEU A 767 3.81 4.74 -18.22
C LEU A 767 3.05 5.07 -19.53
N GLU A 768 3.04 6.32 -19.98
CA GLU A 768 2.36 6.73 -21.21
C GLU A 768 2.89 6.03 -22.49
N PRO A 769 4.21 5.85 -22.70
CA PRO A 769 4.75 5.04 -23.79
C PRO A 769 4.30 3.57 -23.73
N MET A 770 4.22 2.99 -22.52
CA MET A 770 3.88 1.58 -22.31
C MET A 770 2.42 1.25 -22.67
N LEU A 771 1.53 2.25 -22.72
CA LEU A 771 0.19 2.10 -23.29
C LEU A 771 0.18 1.79 -24.78
N LYS A 772 1.27 2.06 -25.50
CA LYS A 772 1.41 1.80 -26.95
C LYS A 772 2.27 0.57 -27.24
N ASP A 773 2.57 -0.22 -26.22
CA ASP A 773 3.39 -1.42 -26.39
C ASP A 773 2.72 -2.46 -27.29
N SER A 774 3.51 -3.19 -28.07
CA SER A 774 3.00 -4.27 -28.91
C SER A 774 2.38 -5.41 -28.09
N THR A 775 2.85 -5.65 -26.86
CA THR A 775 2.37 -6.72 -25.99
C THR A 775 1.18 -6.29 -25.14
N ASP A 776 0.11 -7.07 -25.21
CA ASP A 776 -1.22 -6.80 -24.68
C ASP A 776 -1.27 -6.78 -23.15
N PHE A 777 -0.56 -7.70 -22.49
CA PHE A 777 -0.47 -7.70 -21.03
C PHE A 777 0.38 -6.54 -20.48
N VAL A 778 1.36 -6.03 -21.22
CA VAL A 778 2.10 -4.81 -20.82
C VAL A 778 1.17 -3.60 -20.87
N ARG A 779 0.33 -3.48 -21.92
CA ARG A 779 -0.73 -2.45 -21.97
C ARG A 779 -1.72 -2.58 -20.81
N GLN A 780 -2.14 -3.80 -20.46
CA GLN A 780 -2.98 -4.08 -19.28
C GLN A 780 -2.31 -3.61 -17.97
N GLY A 781 -1.03 -3.92 -17.77
CA GLY A 781 -0.26 -3.50 -16.60
C GLY A 781 -0.12 -1.98 -16.51
N ALA A 782 0.21 -1.31 -17.62
CA ALA A 782 0.32 0.15 -17.69
C ALA A 782 -1.02 0.85 -17.38
N LEU A 783 -2.15 0.32 -17.86
CA LEU A 783 -3.49 0.84 -17.57
C LEU A 783 -3.85 0.76 -16.09
N ILE A 784 -3.60 -0.39 -15.45
CA ILE A 784 -3.86 -0.60 -14.03
C ILE A 784 -2.91 0.28 -13.19
N ALA A 785 -1.63 0.34 -13.54
CA ALA A 785 -0.65 1.19 -12.86
C ALA A 785 -1.01 2.68 -12.92
N LEU A 786 -1.39 3.20 -14.09
CA LEU A 786 -1.85 4.58 -14.24
C LEU A 786 -3.11 4.87 -13.41
N ALA A 787 -4.05 3.92 -13.31
CA ALA A 787 -5.22 4.04 -12.45
C ALA A 787 -4.85 4.08 -10.95
N MET A 788 -3.86 3.31 -10.51
CA MET A 788 -3.37 3.33 -9.13
C MET A 788 -2.65 4.65 -8.81
N VAL A 789 -1.81 5.16 -9.72
CA VAL A 789 -1.07 6.43 -9.55
C VAL A 789 -2.01 7.64 -9.51
N LEU A 790 -3.04 7.65 -10.37
CA LEU A 790 -4.01 8.74 -10.50
C LEU A 790 -5.29 8.55 -9.67
N ALA A 791 -5.33 7.54 -8.79
CA ALA A 791 -6.43 7.34 -7.85
C ALA A 791 -6.71 8.63 -7.08
N GLN A 792 -7.99 8.99 -6.97
CA GLN A 792 -8.47 10.22 -6.31
C GLN A 792 -8.05 11.57 -6.92
N GLN A 793 -7.32 11.62 -8.03
CA GLN A 793 -6.85 12.88 -8.61
C GLN A 793 -7.83 13.54 -9.57
N ASN A 794 -7.88 14.88 -9.52
CA ASN A 794 -8.83 15.72 -10.24
C ASN A 794 -8.19 16.38 -11.47
N GLU A 795 -9.01 16.79 -12.46
CA GLU A 795 -8.53 17.51 -13.66
C GLU A 795 -7.79 18.82 -13.34
N ALA A 796 -8.11 19.46 -12.22
CA ALA A 796 -7.46 20.67 -11.73
C ALA A 796 -6.11 20.42 -11.02
N MET A 797 -5.88 19.20 -10.52
CA MET A 797 -4.57 18.79 -10.01
C MET A 797 -3.69 18.34 -11.18
N ASN A 798 -4.19 17.40 -11.99
CA ASN A 798 -3.47 16.84 -13.13
C ASN A 798 -4.39 16.72 -14.37
N PRO A 799 -4.16 17.51 -15.45
CA PRO A 799 -5.02 17.48 -16.63
C PRO A 799 -4.96 16.15 -17.39
N ARG A 800 -3.90 15.36 -17.19
CA ARG A 800 -3.69 14.03 -17.79
C ARG A 800 -4.80 13.04 -17.42
N VAL A 801 -5.46 13.18 -16.27
CA VAL A 801 -6.59 12.31 -15.84
C VAL A 801 -7.72 12.33 -16.87
N SER A 802 -8.05 13.51 -17.42
CA SER A 802 -9.09 13.67 -18.44
C SER A 802 -8.73 12.94 -19.74
N THR A 803 -7.47 13.05 -20.15
CA THR A 803 -6.91 12.39 -21.33
C THR A 803 -6.91 10.87 -21.16
N LEU A 804 -6.51 10.37 -19.99
CA LEU A 804 -6.50 8.94 -19.68
C LEU A 804 -7.90 8.34 -19.69
N ARG A 805 -8.88 8.96 -19.02
CA ARG A 805 -10.29 8.49 -19.03
C ARG A 805 -10.85 8.42 -20.45
N LYS A 806 -10.55 9.41 -21.31
CA LYS A 806 -10.94 9.42 -22.73
C LYS A 806 -10.26 8.29 -23.51
N SER A 807 -8.99 8.00 -23.23
CA SER A 807 -8.24 6.89 -23.85
C SER A 807 -8.84 5.53 -23.47
N MET A 808 -9.06 5.28 -22.17
CA MET A 808 -9.72 4.05 -21.67
C MET A 808 -11.12 3.86 -22.27
N MET A 809 -11.91 4.93 -22.31
CA MET A 809 -13.25 4.95 -22.90
C MET A 809 -13.28 4.77 -24.42
N LYS A 810 -12.14 4.92 -25.11
CA LYS A 810 -11.98 4.62 -26.52
C LYS A 810 -11.59 3.15 -26.70
N MET A 811 -10.51 2.70 -26.05
CA MET A 811 -10.01 1.32 -26.14
C MET A 811 -11.07 0.26 -25.75
N ILE A 812 -11.96 0.57 -24.80
CA ILE A 812 -13.04 -0.35 -24.43
C ILE A 812 -14.13 -0.47 -25.50
N GLY A 813 -14.36 0.58 -26.31
CA GLY A 813 -15.33 0.58 -27.41
C GLY A 813 -14.75 0.08 -28.74
N ASP A 814 -13.43 0.10 -28.89
CA ASP A 814 -12.75 -0.35 -30.11
C ASP A 814 -12.78 -1.88 -30.21
N ARG A 815 -13.44 -2.42 -31.25
CA ARG A 815 -13.58 -3.88 -31.43
C ARG A 815 -12.25 -4.60 -31.66
N HIS A 816 -11.27 -3.93 -32.26
CA HIS A 816 -9.96 -4.48 -32.64
C HIS A 816 -8.93 -4.54 -31.50
N GLU A 817 -9.23 -4.00 -30.32
CA GLU A 817 -8.35 -4.12 -29.15
C GLU A 817 -8.42 -5.50 -28.48
N ASP A 818 -7.29 -5.96 -27.96
CA ASP A 818 -7.12 -7.27 -27.33
C ASP A 818 -7.96 -7.44 -26.06
N ALA A 819 -8.36 -8.68 -25.77
CA ALA A 819 -9.21 -8.99 -24.62
C ALA A 819 -8.57 -8.63 -23.27
N MET A 820 -7.25 -8.80 -23.14
CA MET A 820 -6.49 -8.49 -21.93
C MET A 820 -6.34 -6.98 -21.72
N ALA A 821 -6.14 -6.20 -22.80
CA ALA A 821 -6.14 -4.74 -22.74
C ALA A 821 -7.52 -4.19 -22.32
N LYS A 822 -8.62 -4.78 -22.83
CA LYS A 822 -9.99 -4.46 -22.40
C LYS A 822 -10.28 -4.80 -20.94
N PHE A 823 -9.80 -5.96 -20.47
CA PHE A 823 -9.86 -6.32 -19.05
C PHE A 823 -9.11 -5.28 -18.19
N GLY A 824 -7.90 -4.90 -18.61
CA GLY A 824 -7.12 -3.82 -18.00
C GLY A 824 -7.87 -2.49 -17.93
N CYS A 825 -8.48 -2.05 -19.03
CA CYS A 825 -9.31 -0.84 -19.08
C CYS A 825 -10.48 -0.88 -18.09
N ALA A 826 -11.23 -1.98 -18.02
CA ALA A 826 -12.37 -2.11 -17.13
C ALA A 826 -11.96 -2.11 -15.65
N VAL A 827 -10.92 -2.86 -15.28
CA VAL A 827 -10.37 -2.85 -13.92
C VAL A 827 -9.81 -1.47 -13.56
N ALA A 828 -9.11 -0.81 -14.47
CA ALA A 828 -8.55 0.51 -14.27
C ALA A 828 -9.63 1.59 -14.05
N LEU A 829 -10.72 1.58 -14.82
CA LEU A 829 -11.89 2.44 -14.58
C LEU A 829 -12.49 2.17 -13.18
N GLY A 830 -12.60 0.89 -12.79
CA GLY A 830 -13.05 0.49 -11.47
C GLY A 830 -12.20 1.01 -10.31
N ILE A 831 -10.88 1.07 -10.50
CA ILE A 831 -9.91 1.57 -9.51
C ILE A 831 -9.96 3.10 -9.40
N ILE A 832 -10.05 3.83 -10.51
CA ILE A 832 -10.08 5.31 -10.48
C ILE A 832 -11.36 5.81 -9.78
N ASP A 833 -12.49 5.13 -9.97
CA ASP A 833 -13.79 5.47 -9.37
C ASP A 833 -14.08 4.72 -8.04
N ALA A 834 -13.06 4.12 -7.42
CA ALA A 834 -13.21 3.23 -6.25
C ALA A 834 -13.89 3.89 -5.04
N GLY A 835 -14.81 3.16 -4.40
CA GLY A 835 -15.56 3.61 -3.22
C GLY A 835 -16.33 4.92 -3.44
N GLY A 836 -16.89 5.13 -4.62
CA GLY A 836 -17.55 6.39 -4.98
C GLY A 836 -16.60 7.58 -5.09
N ARG A 837 -15.34 7.35 -5.50
CA ARG A 837 -14.20 8.31 -5.54
C ARG A 837 -13.66 8.71 -4.16
N ASN A 838 -14.04 7.99 -3.09
CA ASN A 838 -13.65 8.30 -1.71
C ASN A 838 -12.56 7.39 -1.14
N CYS A 839 -12.19 6.33 -1.85
CA CYS A 839 -11.12 5.42 -1.46
C CYS A 839 -9.83 5.71 -2.26
N THR A 840 -8.68 5.54 -1.60
CA THR A 840 -7.36 5.50 -2.24
C THR A 840 -6.69 4.16 -1.96
N ILE A 841 -5.66 3.83 -2.72
CA ILE A 841 -4.80 2.68 -2.45
C ILE A 841 -3.63 3.18 -1.60
N SER A 842 -3.59 2.84 -0.32
CA SER A 842 -2.49 3.21 0.58
C SER A 842 -1.87 2.01 1.29
N LEU A 843 -0.59 1.78 0.98
CA LEU A 843 0.28 0.81 1.66
C LEU A 843 0.79 1.33 3.00
N GLN A 844 0.62 2.63 3.26
CA GLN A 844 0.89 3.28 4.54
C GLN A 844 -0.43 3.65 5.21
N THR A 845 -0.43 3.61 6.54
CA THR A 845 -1.42 4.34 7.35
C THR A 845 -1.06 5.83 7.33
N GLN A 846 -2.01 6.70 7.70
CA GLN A 846 -1.81 8.15 7.66
C GLN A 846 -0.76 8.66 8.67
N THR A 847 -0.39 7.83 9.65
CA THR A 847 0.69 8.07 10.62
C THR A 847 2.08 7.65 10.13
N GLY A 848 2.19 7.02 8.94
CA GLY A 848 3.44 6.53 8.35
C GLY A 848 3.79 5.07 8.67
N ASN A 849 2.96 4.36 9.42
CA ASN A 849 3.13 2.93 9.69
C ASN A 849 2.73 2.09 8.46
N LEU A 850 3.08 0.80 8.46
CA LEU A 850 2.75 -0.13 7.38
C LEU A 850 1.29 -0.58 7.51
N ASN A 851 0.47 -0.36 6.48
CA ASN A 851 -0.90 -0.89 6.43
C ASN A 851 -0.85 -2.36 6.04
N MET A 852 -0.79 -3.26 7.03
CA MET A 852 -0.64 -4.71 6.82
C MET A 852 -1.75 -5.29 5.91
N PRO A 853 -3.06 -5.07 6.14
CA PRO A 853 -4.11 -5.48 5.21
C PRO A 853 -3.96 -4.90 3.80
N GLY A 854 -3.50 -3.65 3.69
CA GLY A 854 -3.34 -2.99 2.40
C GLY A 854 -2.16 -3.53 1.58
N ILE A 855 -1.05 -3.87 2.23
CA ILE A 855 0.12 -4.50 1.61
C ILE A 855 -0.19 -5.93 1.20
N VAL A 856 -0.81 -6.72 2.07
CA VAL A 856 -1.23 -8.09 1.76
C VAL A 856 -2.26 -8.10 0.64
N GLY A 857 -3.25 -7.21 0.68
CA GLY A 857 -4.23 -7.03 -0.40
C GLY A 857 -3.59 -6.79 -1.76
N ALA A 858 -2.55 -5.94 -1.81
CA ALA A 858 -1.79 -5.66 -3.02
C ALA A 858 -0.90 -6.84 -3.46
N ALA A 859 -0.24 -7.52 -2.52
CA ALA A 859 0.63 -8.67 -2.77
C ALA A 859 -0.11 -9.92 -3.27
N VAL A 860 -1.38 -10.09 -2.86
CA VAL A 860 -2.27 -11.13 -3.38
C VAL A 860 -2.94 -10.68 -4.69
N PHE A 861 -3.32 -9.40 -4.81
CA PHE A 861 -3.90 -8.85 -6.06
C PHE A 861 -3.02 -9.11 -7.29
N ILE A 862 -1.70 -8.89 -7.19
CA ILE A 862 -0.77 -9.07 -8.32
C ILE A 862 -0.72 -10.51 -8.87
N GLN A 863 -1.23 -11.50 -8.12
CA GLN A 863 -1.31 -12.90 -8.53
C GLN A 863 -2.48 -13.21 -9.47
N TYR A 864 -3.26 -12.20 -9.89
CA TYR A 864 -4.44 -12.37 -10.75
C TYR A 864 -4.17 -13.11 -12.07
N TRP A 865 -2.91 -13.16 -12.52
CA TRP A 865 -2.45 -13.87 -13.72
C TRP A 865 -2.82 -15.36 -13.71
N TYR A 866 -2.61 -16.02 -12.57
CA TYR A 866 -2.91 -17.45 -12.42
C TYR A 866 -4.33 -17.67 -11.89
N TRP A 867 -4.84 -16.75 -11.07
CA TRP A 867 -6.15 -16.88 -10.44
C TRP A 867 -6.93 -15.56 -10.36
N PHE A 868 -7.83 -15.34 -11.33
CA PHE A 868 -8.67 -14.13 -11.40
C PHE A 868 -9.43 -13.80 -10.10
N PRO A 869 -9.99 -14.74 -9.31
CA PRO A 869 -10.65 -14.41 -8.05
C PRO A 869 -9.76 -13.74 -6.97
N LEU A 870 -8.43 -13.81 -7.09
CA LEU A 870 -7.53 -13.07 -6.19
C LEU A 870 -7.61 -11.54 -6.39
N THR A 871 -8.18 -11.07 -7.49
CA THR A 871 -8.39 -9.62 -7.72
C THR A 871 -9.23 -8.96 -6.63
N HIS A 872 -10.16 -9.68 -5.99
CA HIS A 872 -10.98 -9.12 -4.91
C HIS A 872 -10.17 -8.70 -3.67
N PHE A 873 -8.95 -9.21 -3.47
CA PHE A 873 -8.05 -8.79 -2.37
C PHE A 873 -7.62 -7.32 -2.46
N LEU A 874 -7.67 -6.69 -3.65
CA LEU A 874 -7.43 -5.24 -3.79
C LEU A 874 -8.39 -4.41 -2.93
N SER A 875 -9.57 -4.94 -2.60
CA SER A 875 -10.51 -4.30 -1.69
C SER A 875 -9.92 -4.02 -0.31
N LEU A 876 -8.98 -4.84 0.17
CA LEU A 876 -8.28 -4.63 1.45
C LEU A 876 -7.31 -3.43 1.39
N SER A 877 -6.77 -3.13 0.21
CA SER A 877 -5.89 -1.98 -0.04
C SER A 877 -6.62 -0.64 -0.18
N PHE A 878 -7.96 -0.66 -0.32
CA PHE A 878 -8.75 0.56 -0.32
C PHE A 878 -8.90 1.11 1.11
N ALA A 879 -8.32 2.29 1.32
CA ALA A 879 -8.47 3.11 2.51
C ALA A 879 -9.36 4.33 2.21
N PRO A 880 -10.44 4.58 2.96
CA PRO A 880 -11.25 5.79 2.79
C PRO A 880 -10.49 7.03 3.27
N THR A 881 -10.55 8.11 2.48
CA THR A 881 -9.88 9.38 2.82
C THR A 881 -10.90 10.39 3.35
N ALA A 882 -11.21 10.27 4.63
CA ALA A 882 -12.15 11.13 5.36
C ALA A 882 -11.47 11.79 6.58
N VAL A 883 -12.08 12.86 7.07
CA VAL A 883 -11.92 13.30 8.47
C VAL A 883 -13.24 13.06 9.17
N ILE A 884 -13.21 12.23 10.22
CA ILE A 884 -14.38 11.81 10.99
C ILE A 884 -14.18 12.29 12.42
N GLY A 885 -14.81 13.41 12.77
CA GLY A 885 -14.81 13.92 14.14
C GLY A 885 -15.82 13.16 14.99
N VAL A 886 -15.37 12.64 16.12
CA VAL A 886 -16.16 11.85 17.09
C VAL A 886 -16.03 12.48 18.48
N ASP A 887 -17.13 12.61 19.20
CA ASP A 887 -17.15 13.16 20.56
C ASP A 887 -16.79 12.10 21.63
N GLN A 888 -16.55 12.54 22.88
CA GLN A 888 -16.36 11.72 24.08
C GLN A 888 -17.43 10.61 24.29
N LYS A 889 -18.66 10.76 23.75
CA LYS A 889 -19.70 9.72 23.79
C LYS A 889 -19.67 8.73 22.62
N LEU A 890 -18.67 8.82 21.74
CA LEU A 890 -18.51 8.04 20.51
C LEU A 890 -19.61 8.25 19.46
N GLU A 891 -20.27 9.40 19.53
CA GLU A 891 -21.22 9.88 18.52
C GLU A 891 -20.55 10.92 17.60
N VAL A 892 -21.15 11.13 16.42
CA VAL A 892 -20.62 12.04 15.39
C VAL A 892 -21.39 13.36 15.45
N PRO A 893 -20.82 14.44 16.03
CA PRO A 893 -21.49 15.75 16.07
C PRO A 893 -21.47 16.43 14.69
N PHE A 894 -22.50 17.24 14.42
CA PHE A 894 -22.45 18.19 13.31
C PHE A 894 -21.58 19.40 13.67
N PHE A 895 -20.45 19.56 12.99
CA PHE A 895 -19.59 20.74 13.05
C PHE A 895 -18.97 21.02 11.67
N LYS A 896 -18.36 22.20 11.51
CA LYS A 896 -17.74 22.62 10.25
C LYS A 896 -16.27 22.95 10.44
N PHE A 897 -15.45 22.61 9.45
CA PHE A 897 -14.04 22.98 9.41
C PHE A 897 -13.71 23.81 8.18
N HIS A 898 -12.72 24.69 8.28
CA HIS A 898 -12.37 25.63 7.23
C HIS A 898 -11.15 25.15 6.44
N SER A 899 -11.28 25.02 5.12
CA SER A 899 -10.18 24.66 4.22
C SER A 899 -9.64 25.91 3.52
N ASN A 900 -8.39 26.27 3.79
CA ASN A 900 -7.71 27.47 3.23
C ASN A 900 -7.26 27.29 1.77
N THR A 901 -8.11 26.71 0.91
CA THR A 901 -7.80 26.36 -0.48
C THR A 901 -8.94 26.77 -1.43
N ARG A 902 -8.76 26.53 -2.73
CA ARG A 902 -9.80 26.70 -3.75
C ARG A 902 -10.63 25.43 -3.85
N PRO A 903 -11.98 25.50 -3.83
CA PRO A 903 -12.85 24.34 -4.02
C PRO A 903 -12.48 23.48 -5.24
N SER A 904 -12.27 24.09 -6.40
CA SER A 904 -11.96 23.38 -7.66
C SER A 904 -10.73 22.47 -7.60
N LEU A 905 -9.81 22.66 -6.65
CA LEU A 905 -8.62 21.82 -6.53
C LEU A 905 -8.96 20.42 -5.97
N PHE A 906 -9.94 20.33 -5.07
CA PHE A 906 -10.25 19.12 -4.30
C PHE A 906 -11.68 18.60 -4.50
N ASP A 907 -12.57 19.35 -5.14
CA ASP A 907 -13.92 18.90 -5.48
C ASP A 907 -13.89 17.67 -6.42
N TYR A 908 -15.00 16.94 -6.48
CA TYR A 908 -15.12 15.74 -7.30
C TYR A 908 -15.08 16.10 -8.80
N PRO A 909 -14.51 15.24 -9.66
CA PRO A 909 -14.71 15.37 -11.09
C PRO A 909 -16.22 15.36 -11.38
N PRO A 910 -16.74 16.23 -12.25
CA PRO A 910 -18.16 16.25 -12.58
C PRO A 910 -18.59 14.87 -13.10
N GLU A 911 -19.82 14.46 -12.77
CA GLU A 911 -20.43 13.27 -13.36
C GLU A 911 -20.45 13.40 -14.88
N GLN A 912 -20.18 12.30 -15.59
CA GLN A 912 -20.15 12.37 -17.04
C GLN A 912 -21.59 12.41 -17.53
N GLN A 913 -22.13 13.63 -17.69
CA GLN A 913 -23.44 13.86 -18.28
C GLN A 913 -23.55 13.00 -19.54
N VAL A 914 -24.43 11.99 -19.47
CA VAL A 914 -24.79 11.18 -20.63
C VAL A 914 -25.26 12.17 -21.67
N LYS A 915 -24.59 12.20 -22.82
CA LYS A 915 -25.07 12.95 -23.97
C LYS A 915 -26.31 12.26 -24.54
N THR A 916 -27.41 12.31 -23.80
CA THR A 916 -28.72 12.46 -24.43
C THR A 916 -28.54 13.59 -25.44
N GLU A 917 -28.69 13.24 -26.71
CA GLU A 917 -28.74 14.17 -27.83
C GLU A 917 -27.43 14.64 -28.53
N GLU A 918 -26.49 13.73 -28.84
CA GLU A 918 -25.70 13.89 -30.10
C GLU A 918 -26.49 13.53 -31.37
N ALA A 919 -27.55 12.73 -31.24
CA ALA A 919 -28.42 12.35 -32.35
C ALA A 919 -29.05 13.56 -33.09
N PRO A 920 -29.69 14.54 -32.43
CA PRO A 920 -30.28 15.68 -33.12
C PRO A 920 -29.26 16.67 -33.68
N GLU A 921 -27.98 16.69 -33.28
CA GLU A 921 -26.99 17.51 -33.99
C GLU A 921 -26.62 16.91 -35.35
N LYS A 922 -26.42 15.59 -35.42
CA LYS A 922 -26.23 14.86 -36.68
C LYS A 922 -27.48 14.90 -37.55
N VAL A 923 -28.67 14.83 -36.97
CA VAL A 923 -29.94 15.02 -37.70
C VAL A 923 -30.12 16.47 -38.15
N LYS A 924 -29.79 17.50 -37.33
CA LYS A 924 -29.83 18.91 -37.75
C LYS A 924 -28.90 19.18 -38.93
N THR A 925 -27.66 18.70 -38.88
CA THR A 925 -26.71 18.84 -40.01
C THR A 925 -27.15 18.04 -41.24
N ALA A 926 -27.67 16.81 -41.08
CA ALA A 926 -28.26 16.06 -42.18
C ALA A 926 -29.44 16.81 -42.81
N VAL A 927 -30.40 17.30 -42.03
CA VAL A 927 -31.58 18.05 -42.51
C VAL A 927 -31.17 19.38 -43.16
N LEU A 928 -30.19 20.10 -42.62
CA LEU A 928 -29.64 21.30 -43.26
C LEU A 928 -29.00 20.97 -44.62
N SER A 929 -28.24 19.87 -44.71
CA SER A 929 -27.58 19.46 -45.95
C SER A 929 -28.58 19.00 -47.03
N THR A 930 -29.60 18.21 -46.67
CA THR A 930 -30.64 17.76 -47.59
C THR A 930 -31.55 18.90 -48.02
N THR A 931 -31.90 19.82 -47.12
CA THR A 931 -32.71 21.01 -47.44
C THR A 931 -31.96 21.95 -48.39
N ALA A 932 -30.67 22.19 -48.17
CA ALA A 932 -29.84 22.98 -49.07
C ALA A 932 -29.70 22.31 -50.45
N GLN A 933 -29.51 20.98 -50.50
CA GLN A 933 -29.40 20.24 -51.75
C GLN A 933 -30.74 20.18 -52.52
N ALA A 934 -31.86 20.05 -51.81
CA ALA A 934 -33.21 20.12 -52.37
C ALA A 934 -33.48 21.49 -52.99
N LYS A 935 -33.13 22.60 -52.29
CA LYS A 935 -33.28 23.96 -52.81
C LYS A 935 -32.43 24.20 -54.08
N ARG A 936 -31.20 23.68 -54.13
CA ARG A 936 -30.35 23.71 -55.34
C ARG A 936 -30.93 22.86 -56.48
N ARG A 937 -31.51 21.69 -56.19
CA ARG A 937 -32.19 20.85 -57.20
C ARG A 937 -33.45 21.51 -57.76
N ALA A 938 -34.26 22.16 -56.92
CA ALA A 938 -35.43 22.93 -57.35
C ALA A 938 -35.04 24.06 -58.31
N GLN A 939 -34.06 24.90 -57.94
CA GLN A 939 -33.54 25.97 -58.79
C GLN A 939 -32.93 25.46 -60.11
N ARG A 940 -32.29 24.27 -60.10
CA ARG A 940 -31.77 23.64 -61.33
C ARG A 940 -32.88 23.13 -62.23
N ARG A 941 -33.95 22.54 -61.66
CA ARG A 941 -35.14 22.08 -62.39
C ARG A 941 -35.92 23.26 -62.99
N GLU A 942 -36.07 24.35 -62.24
CA GLU A 942 -36.67 25.60 -62.71
C GLU A 942 -35.86 26.21 -63.88
N LYS A 943 -34.52 26.23 -63.77
CA LYS A 943 -33.64 26.64 -64.87
C LYS A 943 -33.67 25.70 -66.09
N GLN A 944 -33.99 24.41 -65.91
CA GLN A 944 -34.19 23.48 -67.03
C GLN A 944 -35.56 23.67 -67.69
N GLN A 945 -36.64 23.80 -66.92
CA GLN A 945 -37.98 24.10 -67.47
C GLN A 945 -38.00 25.43 -68.23
N ARG A 946 -37.26 26.43 -67.75
CA ARG A 946 -37.06 27.73 -68.44
C ARG A 946 -36.13 27.66 -69.67
N ARG A 947 -35.48 26.51 -69.91
CA ARG A 947 -34.66 26.21 -71.09
C ARG A 947 -35.40 25.34 -72.11
N GLU A 948 -36.29 24.47 -71.65
CA GLU A 948 -37.09 23.56 -72.48
C GLU A 948 -38.35 24.24 -73.06
N SER A 949 -38.74 25.41 -72.56
CA SER A 949 -39.90 26.19 -73.03
C SER A 949 -39.61 27.18 -74.16
N MET A 950 -38.67 26.86 -75.06
CA MET A 950 -38.19 27.76 -76.14
C MET A 950 -38.10 27.04 -77.50
N ASP A 951 -39.13 26.29 -77.87
CA ASP A 951 -39.49 26.07 -79.29
C ASP A 951 -41.00 25.73 -79.42
N ILE A 952 -41.61 26.11 -80.55
CA ILE A 952 -43.05 26.09 -80.87
C ILE A 952 -43.92 27.12 -80.11
N ASP A 953 -44.57 28.00 -80.88
CA ASP A 953 -45.59 28.97 -80.44
C ASP A 953 -46.86 28.86 -81.32
N GLN A 954 -47.98 29.42 -80.84
CA GLN A 954 -49.31 29.57 -81.48
C GLN A 954 -50.25 28.33 -81.56
N THR A 955 -51.57 28.41 -81.28
CA THR A 955 -52.48 29.46 -80.70
C THR A 955 -53.71 28.73 -80.04
N PRO A 956 -54.83 29.35 -79.57
CA PRO A 956 -54.91 29.79 -78.18
C PRO A 956 -56.23 29.43 -77.44
N THR A 957 -56.23 29.50 -76.11
CA THR A 957 -57.42 29.98 -75.38
C THR A 957 -56.98 30.77 -74.14
N THR A 958 -57.17 32.07 -74.26
CA THR A 958 -56.77 33.19 -73.40
C THR A 958 -57.33 33.19 -71.96
N PRO A 959 -56.86 34.06 -71.04
CA PRO A 959 -55.70 34.98 -71.13
C PRO A 959 -54.72 34.95 -69.93
N LYS A 960 -53.48 35.41 -70.17
CA LYS A 960 -52.61 36.00 -69.14
C LYS A 960 -52.93 37.49 -68.97
N ILE A 961 -52.55 38.06 -67.82
CA ILE A 961 -52.15 39.47 -67.72
C ILE A 961 -50.66 39.53 -67.37
N SER A 962 -49.96 40.35 -68.15
CA SER A 962 -48.55 40.77 -68.17
C SER A 962 -48.23 41.77 -67.02
N ASP A 963 -47.02 42.27 -66.75
CA ASP A 963 -45.62 42.11 -67.22
C ASP A 963 -44.69 42.63 -66.08
N GLN A 964 -43.42 42.21 -65.86
CA GLN A 964 -42.18 42.57 -66.60
C GLN A 964 -41.97 44.10 -66.71
N ILE A 965 -40.82 44.76 -66.53
CA ILE A 965 -39.35 44.50 -66.71
C ILE A 965 -38.62 45.80 -66.16
N PRO A 966 -37.27 46.02 -66.10
CA PRO A 966 -36.12 45.26 -66.64
C PRO A 966 -35.03 44.84 -65.62
N ASP A 967 -34.16 43.93 -66.08
CA ASP A 967 -32.79 43.68 -65.57
C ASP A 967 -31.78 44.74 -66.07
N GLN A 968 -30.65 44.89 -65.37
CA GLN A 968 -29.34 45.14 -65.98
C GLN A 968 -28.17 44.76 -65.05
N MET A 969 -27.11 44.18 -65.61
CA MET A 969 -25.78 44.03 -64.99
C MET A 969 -24.73 44.45 -66.02
N GLU A 970 -23.73 45.26 -65.64
CA GLU A 970 -22.28 44.96 -65.80
C GLU A 970 -21.35 46.11 -65.35
N THR A 971 -20.25 45.72 -64.71
CA THR A 971 -18.89 46.33 -64.65
C THR A 971 -18.57 47.70 -64.01
N ASP A 972 -17.56 47.63 -63.13
CA ASP A 972 -16.42 48.52 -62.85
C ASP A 972 -16.52 49.93 -62.22
N ASP A 973 -15.66 50.08 -61.20
CA ASP A 973 -15.00 51.28 -60.64
C ASP A 973 -15.48 52.69 -61.05
N SER A 974 -15.92 53.48 -60.06
CA SER A 974 -14.97 54.35 -59.31
C SER A 974 -15.64 55.38 -58.37
N ALA A 975 -15.03 55.54 -57.19
CA ALA A 975 -14.80 56.80 -56.48
C ALA A 975 -15.95 57.83 -56.18
N VAL A 976 -16.10 58.10 -54.86
CA VAL A 976 -16.23 59.45 -54.23
C VAL A 976 -17.64 60.06 -53.98
N LYS A 977 -18.07 59.96 -52.70
CA LYS A 977 -18.68 61.02 -51.83
C LYS A 977 -20.09 61.58 -52.19
N VAL A 978 -20.97 62.02 -51.26
CA VAL A 978 -20.85 62.34 -49.82
C VAL A 978 -22.23 62.40 -49.10
N GLU A 979 -22.28 62.11 -47.78
CA GLU A 979 -23.26 62.50 -46.72
C GLU A 979 -24.79 62.18 -46.88
N GLU A 980 -25.61 61.91 -45.85
CA GLU A 980 -25.42 61.88 -44.37
C GLU A 980 -26.46 60.97 -43.64
N GLU A 981 -26.01 60.31 -42.56
CA GLU A 981 -26.67 59.79 -41.31
C GLU A 981 -28.17 59.31 -41.22
N ALA A 982 -28.58 58.37 -40.33
CA ALA A 982 -27.99 57.89 -39.06
C ALA A 982 -28.38 56.44 -38.64
N LYS A 983 -27.42 55.72 -37.99
CA LYS A 983 -27.48 54.86 -36.75
C LYS A 983 -28.62 53.83 -36.53
N ASP A 984 -28.42 52.66 -35.90
CA ASP A 984 -27.30 51.93 -35.25
C ASP A 984 -27.49 50.43 -35.56
N GLY A 985 -26.53 49.49 -35.45
CA GLY A 985 -25.14 49.56 -34.99
C GLY A 985 -24.64 48.14 -34.65
N ASP A 986 -24.05 47.45 -35.63
CA ASP A 986 -23.46 46.11 -35.45
C ASP A 986 -22.00 46.22 -34.97
N LYS A 987 -21.49 45.22 -34.24
CA LYS A 987 -20.06 45.16 -33.87
C LYS A 987 -19.50 43.75 -33.86
N GLU A 988 -18.39 43.62 -34.58
CA GLU A 988 -17.80 42.38 -35.04
C GLU A 988 -17.18 41.49 -33.95
N SER A 989 -16.96 40.24 -34.38
CA SER A 989 -16.11 39.22 -33.77
C SER A 989 -14.81 39.73 -33.14
N GLY A 990 -14.57 39.32 -31.89
CA GLY A 990 -13.29 39.48 -31.21
C GLY A 990 -13.02 38.34 -30.22
N GLU A 991 -11.92 37.63 -30.45
CA GLU A 991 -11.21 36.70 -29.55
C GLU A 991 -11.91 35.44 -29.01
N VAL A 992 -11.21 34.31 -29.19
CA VAL A 992 -11.36 33.10 -28.36
C VAL A 992 -10.93 33.45 -26.94
N GLN A 993 -11.87 33.95 -26.13
CA GLN A 993 -11.72 33.90 -24.69
C GLN A 993 -11.71 32.44 -24.25
N LYS A 994 -10.51 31.90 -23.98
CA LYS A 994 -10.37 30.88 -22.94
C LYS A 994 -11.21 31.37 -21.77
N LYS A 995 -12.16 30.56 -21.29
CA LYS A 995 -12.78 30.79 -19.98
C LYS A 995 -11.62 30.88 -18.98
N LYS A 996 -11.23 32.10 -18.60
CA LYS A 996 -10.42 32.30 -17.40
C LYS A 996 -11.28 31.73 -16.30
N ALA A 997 -10.84 30.63 -15.69
CA ALA A 997 -11.44 30.15 -14.46
C ALA A 997 -11.57 31.35 -13.53
N GLU A 998 -12.80 31.65 -13.10
CA GLU A 998 -13.01 32.72 -12.14
C GLU A 998 -12.11 32.43 -10.95
N ARG A 999 -11.44 33.47 -10.43
CA ARG A 999 -10.59 33.30 -9.25
C ARG A 999 -11.52 33.05 -8.06
N GLU A 1000 -11.84 31.77 -7.84
CA GLU A 1000 -12.60 31.29 -6.70
C GLU A 1000 -12.05 31.93 -5.43
N LYS A 1001 -12.96 32.34 -4.54
CA LYS A 1001 -12.59 32.82 -3.21
C LYS A 1001 -11.82 31.69 -2.51
N VAL A 1002 -10.66 32.04 -1.96
CA VAL A 1002 -9.87 31.12 -1.14
C VAL A 1002 -10.58 30.98 0.20
N GLY A 1003 -10.78 29.74 0.66
CA GLY A 1003 -11.54 29.45 1.87
C GLY A 1003 -12.93 28.90 1.55
N TYR A 1004 -13.20 27.67 1.97
CA TYR A 1004 -14.54 27.08 2.00
C TYR A 1004 -14.77 26.24 3.26
N GLU A 1005 -16.03 26.14 3.67
CA GLU A 1005 -16.46 25.31 4.80
C GLU A 1005 -16.71 23.88 4.32
N LEU A 1006 -16.28 22.91 5.13
CA LEU A 1006 -16.54 21.49 4.98
C LEU A 1006 -17.26 20.97 6.22
N GLU A 1007 -18.23 20.09 6.03
CA GLU A 1007 -18.95 19.43 7.13
C GLU A 1007 -18.16 18.21 7.62
N ASN A 1008 -18.37 17.83 8.89
CA ASN A 1008 -17.91 16.54 9.41
C ASN A 1008 -18.40 15.38 8.51
N MET A 1009 -17.63 14.29 8.41
CA MET A 1009 -17.84 13.19 7.44
C MET A 1009 -17.70 13.59 5.96
N SER A 1010 -16.85 14.56 5.64
CA SER A 1010 -16.49 14.90 4.26
C SER A 1010 -15.14 14.28 3.81
N ARG A 1011 -15.00 14.08 2.50
CA ARG A 1011 -13.76 13.59 1.87
C ARG A 1011 -12.67 14.64 2.00
N VAL A 1012 -11.50 14.24 2.50
CA VAL A 1012 -10.32 15.10 2.60
C VAL A 1012 -9.09 14.32 2.11
N LEU A 1013 -8.34 14.91 1.18
CA LEU A 1013 -7.11 14.28 0.67
C LEU A 1013 -5.90 14.52 1.59
N PRO A 1014 -4.90 13.63 1.61
CA PRO A 1014 -3.66 13.85 2.38
C PRO A 1014 -2.94 15.18 2.05
N ALA A 1015 -2.99 15.61 0.80
CA ALA A 1015 -2.46 16.91 0.38
C ALA A 1015 -3.26 18.11 0.91
N GLN A 1016 -4.55 17.92 1.20
CA GLN A 1016 -5.48 18.93 1.69
C GLN A 1016 -5.37 19.15 3.21
N LEU A 1017 -4.97 18.12 3.98
CA LEU A 1017 -4.81 18.18 5.45
C LEU A 1017 -3.98 19.40 5.91
N LYS A 1018 -2.93 19.76 5.15
CA LYS A 1018 -2.04 20.89 5.43
C LYS A 1018 -2.73 22.27 5.45
N TYR A 1019 -3.93 22.36 4.89
CA TYR A 1019 -4.69 23.61 4.75
C TYR A 1019 -5.95 23.65 5.61
N LEU A 1020 -6.23 22.59 6.39
CA LEU A 1020 -7.36 22.57 7.29
C LEU A 1020 -7.08 23.38 8.55
N THR A 1021 -8.08 24.13 8.97
CA THR A 1021 -8.14 24.81 10.27
C THR A 1021 -9.50 24.52 10.90
N PHE A 1022 -9.51 24.25 12.20
CA PHE A 1022 -10.72 24.04 13.00
C PHE A 1022 -11.05 25.37 13.70
N PRO A 1023 -12.08 26.11 13.26
CA PRO A 1023 -12.40 27.43 13.82
C PRO A 1023 -13.41 27.37 14.98
N ASP A 1024 -14.09 26.24 15.18
CA ASP A 1024 -15.19 26.11 16.14
C ASP A 1024 -14.69 26.02 17.60
N PRO A 1025 -15.00 26.99 18.48
CA PRO A 1025 -14.50 27.01 19.86
C PRO A 1025 -15.16 25.97 20.78
N ARG A 1026 -16.29 25.40 20.37
CA ARG A 1026 -17.00 24.33 21.09
C ARG A 1026 -16.31 22.98 20.97
N TYR A 1027 -15.60 22.74 19.86
CA TYR A 1027 -15.16 21.43 19.41
C TYR A 1027 -13.64 21.43 19.14
N GLU A 1028 -12.85 21.19 20.18
CA GLU A 1028 -11.37 21.21 20.09
C GLU A 1028 -10.82 19.79 19.82
N PRO A 1029 -10.09 19.55 18.72
CA PRO A 1029 -9.55 18.23 18.41
C PRO A 1029 -8.38 17.89 19.35
N VAL A 1030 -8.40 16.69 19.96
CA VAL A 1030 -7.37 16.23 20.91
C VAL A 1030 -5.99 16.08 20.25
N LYS A 1031 -5.99 15.78 18.94
CA LYS A 1031 -4.82 15.49 18.12
C LYS A 1031 -4.86 16.35 16.87
N ARG A 1032 -3.69 16.76 16.34
CA ARG A 1032 -3.60 17.44 15.03
C ARG A 1032 -4.27 16.56 13.95
N PRO A 1033 -5.07 17.13 13.03
CA PRO A 1033 -5.84 16.37 12.05
C PRO A 1033 -4.90 15.57 11.14
N THR A 1034 -4.82 14.25 11.39
CA THR A 1034 -3.96 13.34 10.64
C THR A 1034 -4.73 12.68 9.48
N GLY A 1035 -6.04 12.98 9.36
CA GLY A 1035 -7.01 12.16 8.64
C GLY A 1035 -7.64 11.12 9.57
N GLY A 1036 -8.62 10.37 9.07
CA GLY A 1036 -9.24 9.26 9.78
C GLY A 1036 -10.18 9.70 10.91
N VAL A 1037 -10.32 8.86 11.93
CA VAL A 1037 -11.12 9.16 13.11
C VAL A 1037 -10.33 10.06 14.07
N VAL A 1038 -10.91 11.22 14.38
CA VAL A 1038 -10.35 12.22 15.29
C VAL A 1038 -11.32 12.42 16.45
N VAL A 1039 -10.87 12.18 17.67
CA VAL A 1039 -11.65 12.48 18.87
C VAL A 1039 -11.58 13.98 19.18
N VAL A 1040 -12.74 14.56 19.45
CA VAL A 1040 -12.96 15.99 19.67
C VAL A 1040 -13.52 16.21 21.08
N LEU A 1041 -13.05 17.26 21.74
CA LEU A 1041 -13.55 17.69 23.05
C LEU A 1041 -14.71 18.66 22.86
N ASP A 1042 -15.90 18.31 23.35
CA ASP A 1042 -17.00 19.25 23.56
C ASP A 1042 -16.74 20.05 24.84
N ASN A 1043 -16.42 21.34 24.68
CA ASN A 1043 -16.17 22.25 25.79
C ASN A 1043 -17.47 22.68 26.53
N THR A 1044 -18.66 22.39 25.96
CA THR A 1044 -19.97 22.71 26.55
C THR A 1044 -20.95 21.52 26.49
N PRO A 1045 -20.72 20.44 27.27
CA PRO A 1045 -21.50 19.19 27.21
C PRO A 1045 -22.95 19.31 27.70
N GLU A 1046 -23.36 20.44 28.27
CA GLU A 1046 -24.73 20.69 28.76
C GLU A 1046 -25.70 21.17 27.66
N GLU A 1047 -25.20 21.64 26.51
CA GLU A 1047 -26.05 22.08 25.40
C GLU A 1047 -26.50 20.90 24.53
N PRO A 1048 -27.79 20.82 24.12
CA PRO A 1048 -28.29 19.75 23.27
C PRO A 1048 -27.52 19.68 21.94
N ARG A 1049 -27.27 18.45 21.48
CA ARG A 1049 -26.37 18.15 20.36
C ARG A 1049 -27.16 17.70 19.13
N GLU A 1050 -26.84 18.26 17.97
CA GLU A 1050 -27.25 17.68 16.69
C GLU A 1050 -26.26 16.58 16.30
N THR A 1051 -26.68 15.32 16.49
CA THR A 1051 -25.89 14.14 16.16
C THR A 1051 -26.26 13.58 14.80
N ILE A 1052 -25.26 13.09 14.08
CA ILE A 1052 -25.44 12.45 12.79
C ILE A 1052 -25.89 10.99 13.01
N GLU A 1053 -27.19 10.72 12.84
CA GLU A 1053 -27.71 9.35 12.93
C GLU A 1053 -27.06 8.39 11.92
N MET A 1054 -26.56 7.24 12.37
CA MET A 1054 -26.08 6.17 11.50
C MET A 1054 -27.24 5.53 10.73
N LYS A 1055 -27.26 5.68 9.40
CA LYS A 1055 -28.31 5.16 8.52
C LYS A 1055 -27.98 3.78 7.95
N ALA A 1056 -26.70 3.51 7.67
CA ALA A 1056 -26.23 2.25 7.08
C ALA A 1056 -26.56 1.02 7.95
N SER A 1057 -26.60 1.18 9.29
CA SER A 1057 -26.97 0.11 10.21
C SER A 1057 -28.49 -0.15 10.30
N LYS A 1058 -29.32 0.85 9.96
CA LYS A 1058 -30.79 0.83 10.18
C LYS A 1058 -31.61 0.43 8.94
N GLU A 1059 -31.13 0.67 7.72
CA GLU A 1059 -31.87 0.29 6.50
C GLU A 1059 -31.93 -1.24 6.32
N VAL A 1060 -33.05 -1.86 6.69
CA VAL A 1060 -33.31 -3.28 6.42
C VAL A 1060 -33.60 -3.48 4.94
N ARG A 1061 -32.56 -3.68 4.13
CA ARG A 1061 -32.71 -4.05 2.72
C ARG A 1061 -33.01 -5.54 2.62
N GLN A 1062 -34.19 -5.87 2.10
CA GLN A 1062 -34.55 -7.27 1.83
C GLN A 1062 -33.55 -7.89 0.84
N ALA A 1063 -33.08 -9.09 1.17
CA ALA A 1063 -32.29 -9.92 0.27
C ALA A 1063 -33.08 -10.09 -1.04
N ALA A 1064 -32.40 -10.02 -2.18
CA ALA A 1064 -33.03 -10.32 -3.46
C ALA A 1064 -33.54 -11.77 -3.42
N THR A 1065 -34.81 -11.98 -3.73
CA THR A 1065 -35.34 -13.32 -3.92
C THR A 1065 -34.52 -14.01 -5.00
N ALA A 1066 -34.04 -15.22 -4.72
CA ALA A 1066 -33.39 -16.04 -5.74
C ALA A 1066 -34.32 -16.14 -6.96
N ALA A 1067 -33.74 -16.12 -8.15
CA ALA A 1067 -34.51 -16.09 -9.40
C ALA A 1067 -35.52 -17.24 -9.42
N GLU A 1068 -36.81 -16.91 -9.59
CA GLU A 1068 -37.83 -17.91 -9.91
C GLU A 1068 -37.37 -18.65 -11.17
N THR A 1069 -37.10 -19.94 -11.05
CA THR A 1069 -36.79 -20.76 -12.21
C THR A 1069 -38.03 -20.78 -13.10
N ILE A 1070 -37.88 -20.90 -14.43
CA ILE A 1070 -39.04 -21.06 -15.33
C ILE A 1070 -39.89 -22.29 -14.92
N GLN A 1071 -39.24 -23.31 -14.33
CA GLN A 1071 -39.84 -24.43 -13.64
C GLN A 1071 -40.85 -24.02 -12.54
N ASP A 1072 -40.50 -23.08 -11.65
CA ASP A 1072 -41.33 -22.67 -10.51
C ASP A 1072 -42.58 -21.92 -10.96
N ARG A 1073 -42.48 -21.10 -12.02
CA ARG A 1073 -43.64 -20.47 -12.66
C ARG A 1073 -44.57 -21.49 -13.32
N LEU A 1074 -44.01 -22.52 -13.94
CA LEU A 1074 -44.80 -23.63 -14.48
C LEU A 1074 -45.54 -24.38 -13.37
N GLN A 1075 -44.86 -24.63 -12.25
CA GLN A 1075 -45.39 -25.40 -11.12
C GLN A 1075 -46.40 -24.58 -10.30
N ALA A 1076 -46.22 -23.26 -10.18
CA ALA A 1076 -47.21 -22.33 -9.64
C ALA A 1076 -48.46 -22.22 -10.54
N ALA A 1077 -48.29 -22.20 -11.86
CA ALA A 1077 -49.41 -22.22 -12.81
C ALA A 1077 -50.20 -23.54 -12.73
N MET A 1078 -49.53 -24.69 -12.59
CA MET A 1078 -50.18 -25.99 -12.38
C MET A 1078 -50.87 -26.07 -11.00
N GLY A 1079 -50.30 -25.44 -9.97
CA GLY A 1079 -50.93 -25.33 -8.64
C GLY A 1079 -52.19 -24.46 -8.66
N ALA A 1080 -52.16 -23.33 -9.37
CA ALA A 1080 -53.31 -22.44 -9.52
C ALA A 1080 -54.48 -23.10 -10.29
N ALA A 1081 -54.18 -23.99 -11.25
CA ALA A 1081 -55.19 -24.74 -12.00
C ALA A 1081 -55.94 -25.80 -11.16
N ALA A 1082 -55.38 -26.23 -10.02
CA ALA A 1082 -55.99 -27.24 -9.14
C ALA A 1082 -56.95 -26.66 -8.09
N GLY A 1083 -57.08 -25.32 -7.99
CA GLY A 1083 -57.74 -24.60 -6.90
C GLY A 1083 -59.01 -23.84 -7.27
N LEU A 1084 -59.91 -24.42 -8.08
CA LEU A 1084 -61.18 -23.77 -8.46
C LEU A 1084 -62.41 -24.55 -7.95
N GLN A 1085 -62.86 -24.21 -6.74
CA GLN A 1085 -64.27 -24.35 -6.35
C GLN A 1085 -64.98 -23.00 -6.54
N THR A 1086 -66.16 -23.05 -7.14
CA THR A 1086 -67.02 -21.87 -7.41
C THR A 1086 -67.60 -21.25 -6.14
N PRO A 1087 -67.84 -19.93 -6.14
CA PRO A 1087 -69.23 -19.47 -6.04
C PRO A 1087 -69.56 -18.25 -6.93
N GLU A 1088 -70.77 -17.70 -6.76
CA GLU A 1088 -71.54 -16.98 -7.78
C GLU A 1088 -71.43 -15.43 -7.80
N ARG A 1089 -71.71 -14.89 -9.01
CA ARG A 1089 -72.40 -13.62 -9.36
C ARG A 1089 -72.39 -12.41 -8.39
N GLY A 1090 -71.96 -11.26 -8.94
CA GLY A 1090 -72.45 -9.92 -8.58
C GLY A 1090 -72.18 -8.89 -9.70
N MET A 1091 -73.20 -8.22 -10.23
CA MET A 1091 -73.08 -7.17 -11.27
C MET A 1091 -72.81 -5.78 -10.64
N GLY A 1092 -72.01 -4.95 -11.31
CA GLY A 1092 -71.87 -3.51 -11.01
C GLY A 1092 -71.03 -2.76 -12.08
N HIS A 1093 -71.61 -1.72 -12.70
CA HIS A 1093 -71.01 -0.93 -13.80
C HIS A 1093 -70.13 0.25 -13.35
N GLY A 1094 -69.23 0.71 -14.23
CA GLY A 1094 -68.69 2.08 -14.25
C GLY A 1094 -67.16 2.16 -14.38
N LEU A 1095 -66.58 1.95 -15.58
CA LEU A 1095 -66.23 2.97 -16.61
C LEU A 1095 -65.06 3.90 -16.26
N GLY A 1096 -64.02 3.91 -17.12
CA GLY A 1096 -62.99 4.97 -17.09
C GLY A 1096 -61.62 4.70 -17.70
N ALA A 1097 -61.50 4.13 -18.92
CA ALA A 1097 -60.24 4.12 -19.69
C ALA A 1097 -60.40 3.80 -21.20
N GLU A 1098 -61.21 4.58 -21.94
CA GLU A 1098 -61.10 4.62 -23.41
C GLU A 1098 -60.11 5.73 -23.80
N GLY A 1099 -59.12 5.42 -24.65
CA GLY A 1099 -58.11 6.44 -25.00
C GLY A 1099 -56.92 6.05 -25.87
N ALA A 1100 -56.90 4.89 -26.54
CA ALA A 1100 -55.87 4.54 -27.54
C ALA A 1100 -56.28 3.35 -28.44
N ALA A 1101 -57.38 3.48 -29.18
CA ALA A 1101 -57.77 2.51 -30.22
C ALA A 1101 -58.01 3.26 -31.54
N GLY A 1102 -57.11 3.11 -32.52
CA GLY A 1102 -57.18 3.90 -33.75
C GLY A 1102 -55.94 3.83 -34.63
N VAL A 1103 -55.60 2.61 -35.07
CA VAL A 1103 -54.88 2.20 -36.32
C VAL A 1103 -54.40 0.75 -36.10
N LEU A 1104 -54.37 -0.07 -37.16
CA LEU A 1104 -54.08 -1.52 -37.22
C LEU A 1104 -55.30 -2.47 -37.18
N THR A 1105 -56.14 -2.41 -38.22
CA THR A 1105 -56.91 -3.56 -38.73
C THR A 1105 -57.03 -3.50 -40.26
N ALA A 1106 -56.14 -4.23 -40.93
CA ALA A 1106 -56.21 -4.77 -42.29
C ALA A 1106 -55.04 -5.79 -42.34
N VAL A 1107 -55.32 -7.08 -42.14
CA VAL A 1107 -55.66 -8.06 -43.20
C VAL A 1107 -54.55 -8.13 -44.26
N ASP A 1108 -53.80 -9.23 -44.23
CA ASP A 1108 -53.60 -10.10 -45.39
C ASP A 1108 -53.39 -11.53 -44.88
N GLU A 1109 -53.81 -12.51 -45.70
CA GLU A 1109 -53.78 -13.95 -45.44
C GLU A 1109 -52.57 -14.56 -46.17
N ASP A 1110 -51.90 -15.58 -45.62
CA ASP A 1110 -50.96 -16.42 -46.37
C ASP A 1110 -51.05 -17.88 -45.90
N GLU A 1111 -51.05 -18.81 -46.87
CA GLU A 1111 -51.38 -20.23 -46.71
C GLU A 1111 -50.17 -21.12 -46.37
N GLU A 1112 -50.44 -22.31 -45.81
CA GLU A 1112 -49.44 -23.37 -45.62
C GLU A 1112 -49.00 -23.99 -46.96
N GLY A 1113 -47.74 -23.81 -47.36
CA GLY A 1113 -47.14 -24.60 -48.45
C GLY A 1113 -45.95 -23.98 -49.18
N GLY A 1114 -44.74 -24.12 -48.64
CA GLY A 1114 -43.48 -23.76 -49.31
C GLY A 1114 -42.33 -24.64 -48.87
N GLU A 1115 -41.53 -25.15 -49.82
CA GLU A 1115 -40.50 -26.16 -49.60
C GLU A 1115 -39.21 -25.60 -48.96
N ASP A 1116 -38.49 -26.44 -48.19
CA ASP A 1116 -37.21 -26.10 -47.55
C ASP A 1116 -36.11 -25.75 -48.56
N ALA A 1117 -35.34 -24.69 -48.28
CA ALA A 1117 -34.20 -24.29 -49.09
C ALA A 1117 -32.95 -25.17 -48.81
N PRO A 1118 -32.16 -25.56 -49.82
CA PRO A 1118 -31.00 -26.44 -49.65
C PRO A 1118 -29.77 -25.74 -49.05
N VAL A 1119 -28.88 -26.54 -48.48
CA VAL A 1119 -27.64 -26.13 -47.79
C VAL A 1119 -26.59 -25.62 -48.79
N PRO A 1120 -25.79 -24.57 -48.49
CA PRO A 1120 -24.70 -24.13 -49.36
C PRO A 1120 -23.52 -25.11 -49.42
N ASP A 1121 -22.92 -25.27 -50.61
CA ASP A 1121 -21.75 -26.13 -50.85
C ASP A 1121 -20.40 -25.53 -50.36
N GLU A 1122 -19.39 -26.39 -50.26
CA GLU A 1122 -18.06 -26.07 -49.72
C GLU A 1122 -17.23 -25.11 -50.60
N PHE A 1123 -16.43 -24.26 -49.94
CA PHE A 1123 -15.56 -23.27 -50.59
C PHE A 1123 -14.29 -23.91 -51.19
N ALA A 1124 -14.06 -23.72 -52.49
CA ALA A 1124 -12.79 -24.02 -53.14
C ALA A 1124 -11.78 -22.87 -52.94
N TYR A 1125 -10.50 -23.22 -52.80
CA TYR A 1125 -9.39 -22.30 -52.59
C TYR A 1125 -8.48 -22.34 -53.83
N GLU A 1126 -8.31 -21.22 -54.52
CA GLU A 1126 -7.37 -21.10 -55.64
C GLU A 1126 -6.20 -20.19 -55.23
N THR A 1127 -4.99 -20.73 -55.33
CA THR A 1127 -3.73 -19.99 -55.16
C THR A 1127 -3.11 -19.73 -56.52
N GLU A 1128 -2.92 -18.46 -56.88
CA GLU A 1128 -2.02 -18.07 -57.97
C GLU A 1128 -0.98 -17.07 -57.49
N GLY A 1129 0.24 -17.26 -57.97
CA GLY A 1129 1.37 -16.35 -57.89
C GLY A 1129 2.24 -16.55 -59.12
N GLU A 1130 3.13 -15.58 -59.40
CA GLU A 1130 3.81 -15.36 -60.70
C GLU A 1130 2.84 -14.75 -61.75
N GLU A 1131 3.08 -13.59 -62.37
CA GLU A 1131 4.27 -12.71 -62.47
C GLU A 1131 4.05 -11.27 -61.95
#